data_AF-A0A1F6UW39-F1
#
_entry.id   AF-A0A1F6UW39-F1
#
_cell.length_a   1.000
_cell.length_b   1.000
_cell.length_c   1.000
_cell.angle_alpha   90.00
_cell.angle_beta   90.00
_cell.angle_gamma   90.00
#
_symmetry.space_group_name_H-M   'P 1'
#
loop_
_entity.id
_entity.type
_entity.pdbx_description
1 polymer ?
#
loop_
_entity_poly.entity_id
_entity_poly.type
_entity_poly.pdbx_seq_one_letter_code
_entity_poly.pdbx_strand_id
1 'polypeptide(L)'
;PGDDVDPAYLPDGRIVFVSNRQEGTKKQMQAQGITPYTYVDEYEREQVTALHVMNSDGSNCKQISFNQSHDRNPTVLSTGEIMYSRWDHVGARNQFTIFKINPDGTNPFPVYGAHSPGNSYLHPREMADGRVLSTVMPLSRTSEGGSLEIIDPVHYSDNDSQNDGGPTPPPNQLGQTAGQFQAAKLLFPSEPDSDLQAMRGGGISRFGRYSTPYPLRDGTNRALVVFTPSQPVQQQNALGAMETVEGPPQYGIYMLDLNGKTLRPVVLPQTGFYFSDPVPLQARAVPASKGNFVPDPTIGTGVGLLDVNTVYDTDRLQRMGNAVLASGESIPQASGRPNIAALKQPGNSAFDDRVARFFRITKAVPTPSGLSREAIGETEFEMQQIVGYGVIEPDGSIRTKVPADTPILITALDKEGRAFTPHTNWIQAREGERRFCKGCHSSRLSTTNPSGGNFLNDPASVGVHPGGTATTTMAQTRGALDVNYASLKRDPDFSDFWTGQYNTQNGTSITSQTAITLGYNLLTTTAPTIKGPGSCATTWTKDCSIAINFPDHVQPILTAKCASCHSGATPAAGIDLSDTLAGATGRVTGYDELLIGDPLLGANGLPVISIDADGDVRIERESASVQEGSARASRLIERIFEQTLKAGAVQSTQRLFCRAGGTGCTTVNGTTAPWQNHVGQAWSLNASERRLVTEWADLGAQYFNDPFDGSGNVRSAAAALSEAVFGCRVQPILQANCTSCHQPFGGNGSSGGAPNANFVANRFVLTGNADADFSVTASMVTNLGNPDASLLLLKPSRISTDTPPHANLAGTAPPSAVAVMPVGSANYNTLSEWIAGTLTCP
;
A
#
# COMPACT_ATOMS: atom_id res chain seq x y z
N PRO A 1 -9.47 -1.42 28.40
CA PRO A 1 -8.44 -0.38 28.66
C PRO A 1 -7.56 -0.25 27.42
N GLY A 2 -7.12 0.95 27.08
CA GLY A 2 -6.17 1.17 25.99
C GLY A 2 -5.05 2.10 26.44
N ASP A 3 -4.01 2.18 25.61
CA ASP A 3 -2.87 3.06 25.82
C ASP A 3 -3.21 4.43 25.28
N ASP A 4 -3.55 5.35 26.18
CA ASP A 4 -4.03 6.69 25.83
C ASP A 4 -2.87 7.71 25.96
N VAL A 5 -2.48 8.34 24.85
CA VAL A 5 -1.35 9.30 24.80
C VAL A 5 -1.68 10.57 24.01
N ASP A 6 -0.78 11.56 24.08
CA ASP A 6 -0.87 12.87 23.41
C ASP A 6 -2.21 13.62 23.58
N PRO A 7 -2.70 13.89 24.80
CA PRO A 7 -3.98 14.58 24.98
C PRO A 7 -3.90 16.08 24.63
N ALA A 8 -4.99 16.62 24.08
CA ALA A 8 -5.20 18.06 23.91
C ALA A 8 -6.66 18.45 24.23
N TYR A 9 -6.83 19.60 24.88
CA TYR A 9 -8.17 20.15 25.16
C TYR A 9 -8.79 20.78 23.91
N LEU A 10 -10.05 20.42 23.67
CA LEU A 10 -10.94 21.06 22.71
C LEU A 10 -11.59 22.32 23.32
N PRO A 11 -12.07 23.26 22.49
CA PRO A 11 -12.67 24.52 22.96
C PRO A 11 -13.91 24.36 23.83
N ASP A 12 -14.61 23.24 23.71
CA ASP A 12 -15.82 22.90 24.47
C ASP A 12 -15.54 22.10 25.76
N GLY A 13 -14.26 21.96 26.14
CA GLY A 13 -13.83 21.26 27.34
C GLY A 13 -13.64 19.74 27.16
N ARG A 14 -14.00 19.18 26.00
CA ARG A 14 -13.64 17.78 25.67
C ARG A 14 -12.13 17.62 25.48
N ILE A 15 -11.67 16.37 25.48
CA ILE A 15 -10.27 15.99 25.28
C ILE A 15 -10.17 15.16 24.02
N VAL A 16 -9.29 15.54 23.09
CA VAL A 16 -8.82 14.69 22.00
C VAL A 16 -7.51 14.02 22.41
N PHE A 17 -7.31 12.77 22.01
CA PHE A 17 -6.11 11.98 22.31
C PHE A 17 -5.98 10.85 21.27
N VAL A 18 -4.85 10.14 21.27
CA VAL A 18 -4.68 8.91 20.46
C VAL A 18 -4.74 7.69 21.36
N SER A 19 -5.32 6.60 20.86
CA SER A 19 -5.53 5.37 21.64
C SER A 19 -5.71 4.14 20.76
N ASN A 20 -5.31 2.97 21.27
CA ASN A 20 -5.49 1.66 20.64
C ASN A 20 -6.81 0.95 21.03
N ARG A 21 -7.76 1.66 21.65
CA ARG A 21 -9.08 1.11 22.02
C ARG A 21 -9.88 0.58 20.82
N GLN A 22 -9.87 1.32 19.71
CA GLN A 22 -10.47 0.95 18.41
C GLN A 22 -11.97 0.58 18.50
N GLU A 23 -12.71 1.23 19.39
CA GLU A 23 -14.10 0.86 19.74
C GLU A 23 -15.07 1.00 18.57
N GLY A 24 -14.86 1.99 17.70
CA GLY A 24 -15.66 2.19 16.50
C GLY A 24 -15.43 1.06 15.50
N THR A 25 -14.17 0.78 15.17
CA THR A 25 -13.79 -0.31 14.25
C THR A 25 -14.33 -1.67 14.73
N LYS A 26 -14.21 -1.97 16.03
CA LYS A 26 -14.73 -3.22 16.63
C LYS A 26 -16.26 -3.36 16.50
N LYS A 27 -17.01 -2.26 16.64
CA LYS A 27 -18.47 -2.26 16.39
C LYS A 27 -18.79 -2.54 14.93
N GLN A 28 -17.98 -2.07 13.99
CA GLN A 28 -18.17 -2.36 12.57
C GLN A 28 -17.92 -3.83 12.24
N MET A 29 -16.85 -4.42 12.79
CA MET A 29 -16.57 -5.85 12.68
C MET A 29 -17.80 -6.66 13.12
N GLN A 30 -18.35 -6.33 14.30
CA GLN A 30 -19.54 -7.00 14.81
C GLN A 30 -20.75 -6.86 13.88
N ALA A 31 -20.99 -5.65 13.34
CA ALA A 31 -22.09 -5.42 12.39
C ALA A 31 -21.93 -6.22 11.08
N GLN A 32 -20.69 -6.54 10.71
CA GLN A 32 -20.35 -7.36 9.55
C GLN A 32 -20.35 -8.87 9.86
N GLY A 33 -20.71 -9.27 11.09
CA GLY A 33 -20.69 -10.68 11.51
C GLY A 33 -19.29 -11.21 11.82
N ILE A 34 -18.31 -10.32 12.02
CA ILE A 34 -16.93 -10.66 12.37
C ILE A 34 -16.78 -10.57 13.89
N THR A 35 -16.18 -11.59 14.51
CA THR A 35 -15.79 -11.53 15.92
C THR A 35 -14.78 -10.39 16.11
N PRO A 36 -15.08 -9.36 16.93
CA PRO A 36 -14.20 -8.20 17.03
C PRO A 36 -12.83 -8.55 17.62
N TYR A 37 -11.78 -7.98 17.05
CA TYR A 37 -10.40 -8.09 17.53
C TYR A 37 -9.72 -6.71 17.55
N THR A 38 -8.63 -6.60 18.30
CA THR A 38 -7.73 -5.43 18.21
C THR A 38 -6.80 -5.65 17.03
N TYR A 39 -6.74 -4.69 16.12
CA TYR A 39 -5.87 -4.79 14.95
C TYR A 39 -4.50 -4.16 15.23
N VAL A 40 -3.50 -4.72 14.56
CA VAL A 40 -2.10 -4.28 14.61
C VAL A 40 -1.73 -3.56 13.32
N ASP A 41 -0.58 -2.87 13.31
CA ASP A 41 -0.05 -2.23 12.11
C ASP A 41 0.29 -3.28 11.04
N GLU A 42 0.57 -2.81 9.83
CA GLU A 42 0.79 -3.68 8.66
C GLU A 42 2.08 -4.51 8.76
N TYR A 43 2.93 -4.22 9.76
CA TYR A 43 4.14 -4.98 10.08
C TYR A 43 3.96 -5.89 11.30
N GLU A 44 2.74 -5.98 11.84
CA GLU A 44 2.38 -6.70 13.06
C GLU A 44 3.19 -6.29 14.32
N ARG A 45 3.74 -5.07 14.34
CA ARG A 45 4.63 -4.65 15.43
C ARG A 45 3.87 -4.14 16.64
N GLU A 46 2.84 -3.33 16.41
CA GLU A 46 2.15 -2.60 17.46
C GLU A 46 0.64 -2.53 17.23
N GLN A 47 -0.11 -2.40 18.32
CA GLN A 47 -1.54 -2.12 18.24
C GLN A 47 -1.76 -0.71 17.71
N VAL A 48 -2.60 -0.57 16.68
CA VAL A 48 -2.78 0.70 15.99
C VAL A 48 -3.48 1.72 16.87
N THR A 49 -2.91 2.92 16.92
CA THR A 49 -3.48 4.07 17.61
C THR A 49 -4.30 4.92 16.64
N ALA A 50 -5.53 5.26 17.05
CA ALA A 50 -6.43 6.16 16.32
C ALA A 50 -6.88 7.32 17.21
N LEU A 51 -7.41 8.38 16.61
CA LEU A 51 -7.93 9.54 17.34
C LEU A 51 -9.24 9.21 18.06
N HIS A 52 -9.30 9.63 19.31
CA HIS A 52 -10.48 9.52 20.16
C HIS A 52 -10.80 10.88 20.79
N VAL A 53 -12.08 11.10 21.08
CA VAL A 53 -12.56 12.26 21.83
C VAL A 53 -13.42 11.79 22.99
N MET A 54 -13.26 12.40 24.16
CA MET A 54 -14.08 12.14 25.35
C MET A 54 -14.41 13.42 26.11
N ASN A 55 -15.39 13.36 27.00
CA ASN A 55 -15.65 14.43 27.96
C ASN A 55 -14.50 14.54 28.98
N SER A 56 -14.34 15.70 29.62
CA SER A 56 -13.28 15.91 30.62
C SER A 56 -13.38 15.01 31.86
N ASP A 57 -14.55 14.43 32.12
CA ASP A 57 -14.80 13.45 33.19
C ASP A 57 -14.51 11.99 32.77
N GLY A 58 -14.04 11.78 31.53
CA GLY A 58 -13.75 10.46 30.96
C GLY A 58 -14.96 9.75 30.35
N SER A 59 -16.15 10.34 30.40
CA SER A 59 -17.36 9.77 29.78
C SER A 59 -17.40 10.00 28.26
N ASN A 60 -18.26 9.26 27.57
CA ASN A 60 -18.57 9.45 26.15
C ASN A 60 -17.33 9.41 25.22
N CYS A 61 -16.40 8.48 25.50
CA CYS A 61 -15.27 8.22 24.62
C CYS A 61 -15.75 7.73 23.25
N LYS A 62 -15.24 8.33 22.17
CA LYS A 62 -15.57 7.99 20.80
C LYS A 62 -14.33 8.02 19.92
N GLN A 63 -14.12 6.95 19.16
CA GLN A 63 -13.19 6.93 18.04
C GLN A 63 -13.69 7.86 16.93
N ILE A 64 -12.82 8.73 16.42
CA ILE A 64 -13.14 9.70 15.36
C ILE A 64 -12.32 9.49 14.08
N SER A 65 -11.23 8.73 14.13
CA SER A 65 -10.47 8.33 12.94
C SER A 65 -10.35 6.80 12.81
N PHE A 66 -10.22 6.31 11.59
CA PHE A 66 -10.30 4.87 11.26
C PHE A 66 -9.13 4.38 10.39
N ASN A 67 -7.95 5.00 10.54
CA ASN A 67 -6.76 4.58 9.81
C ASN A 67 -6.37 3.12 10.12
N GLN A 68 -5.73 2.45 9.16
CA GLN A 68 -5.19 1.10 9.36
C GLN A 68 -3.83 1.12 10.05
N SER A 69 -3.10 2.22 9.90
CA SER A 69 -1.86 2.49 10.61
C SER A 69 -2.06 3.57 11.67
N HIS A 70 -0.97 4.07 12.26
CA HIS A 70 -1.03 4.98 13.40
C HIS A 70 -1.42 6.43 13.03
N ASP A 71 -2.37 7.00 13.78
CA ASP A 71 -2.52 8.44 13.94
C ASP A 71 -1.79 8.88 15.23
N ARG A 72 -1.06 10.01 15.19
CA ARG A 72 -0.16 10.51 16.24
C ARG A 72 -0.19 12.03 16.40
N ASN A 73 0.26 12.50 17.57
CA ASN A 73 0.54 13.91 17.88
C ASN A 73 -0.59 14.91 17.54
N PRO A 74 -1.84 14.69 18.00
CA PRO A 74 -2.91 15.64 17.78
C PRO A 74 -2.64 16.99 18.48
N THR A 75 -2.99 18.06 17.78
CA THR A 75 -3.04 19.42 18.31
C THR A 75 -4.32 20.10 17.83
N VAL A 76 -4.83 21.06 18.61
CA VAL A 76 -6.02 21.83 18.24
C VAL A 76 -5.58 23.15 17.60
N LEU A 77 -5.99 23.36 16.34
CA LEU A 77 -5.75 24.59 15.58
C LEU A 77 -6.60 25.73 16.11
N SER A 78 -6.20 26.97 15.84
CA SER A 78 -7.00 28.18 16.11
C SER A 78 -8.42 28.12 15.53
N THR A 79 -8.60 27.39 14.42
CA THR A 79 -9.88 27.14 13.75
C THR A 79 -10.80 26.17 14.49
N GLY A 80 -10.31 25.47 15.52
CA GLY A 80 -11.03 24.41 16.22
C GLY A 80 -10.92 23.02 15.59
N GLU A 81 -10.29 22.91 14.41
CA GLU A 81 -9.94 21.63 13.80
C GLU A 81 -8.78 20.98 14.57
N ILE A 82 -8.74 19.65 14.57
CA ILE A 82 -7.62 18.87 15.09
C ILE A 82 -6.65 18.64 13.95
N MET A 83 -5.40 19.08 14.10
CA MET A 83 -4.29 18.73 13.21
C MET A 83 -3.46 17.62 13.85
N TYR A 84 -3.00 16.66 13.06
CA TYR A 84 -2.28 15.49 13.56
C TYR A 84 -1.42 14.88 12.45
N SER A 85 -0.55 13.95 12.83
CA SER A 85 0.25 13.17 11.88
C SER A 85 -0.39 11.81 11.68
N ARG A 86 -0.60 11.44 10.42
CA ARG A 86 -1.12 10.13 10.02
C ARG A 86 -0.02 9.36 9.31
N TRP A 87 0.25 8.14 9.76
CA TRP A 87 0.99 7.19 8.96
C TRP A 87 0.11 6.75 7.79
N ASP A 88 0.42 7.27 6.61
CA ASP A 88 -0.21 6.93 5.35
C ASP A 88 0.56 5.75 4.75
N HIS A 89 0.10 4.54 5.11
CA HIS A 89 0.62 3.29 4.62
C HIS A 89 -0.50 2.61 3.82
N VAL A 90 -0.37 2.67 2.49
CA VAL A 90 -1.19 1.96 1.50
C VAL A 90 -0.38 1.78 0.23
N GLY A 91 -0.09 0.53 -0.13
CA GLY A 91 0.73 0.22 -1.30
C GLY A 91 2.12 0.86 -1.16
N ALA A 92 2.62 1.49 -2.22
CA ALA A 92 3.94 2.11 -2.21
C ALA A 92 4.09 3.36 -1.29
N ARG A 93 3.03 3.81 -0.61
CA ARG A 93 3.16 4.90 0.37
C ARG A 93 3.57 4.33 1.71
N ASN A 94 4.61 4.91 2.31
CA ASN A 94 5.04 4.57 3.65
C ASN A 94 5.66 5.82 4.33
N GLN A 95 4.79 6.69 4.85
CA GLN A 95 5.20 8.00 5.36
C GLN A 95 4.19 8.58 6.36
N PHE A 96 4.64 9.45 7.27
CA PHE A 96 3.73 10.27 8.07
C PHE A 96 3.44 11.60 7.37
N THR A 97 2.16 11.89 7.18
CA THR A 97 1.67 13.10 6.53
C THR A 97 0.81 13.91 7.50
N ILE A 98 0.75 15.23 7.32
CA ILE A 98 -0.03 16.10 8.20
C ILE A 98 -1.48 16.07 7.74
N PHE A 99 -2.38 15.71 8.63
CA PHE A 99 -3.82 15.66 8.42
C PHE A 99 -4.54 16.66 9.34
N LYS A 100 -5.78 16.97 8.97
CA LYS A 100 -6.74 17.60 9.88
C LYS A 100 -8.07 16.87 9.90
N ILE A 101 -8.83 17.03 10.98
CA ILE A 101 -10.17 16.46 11.18
C ILE A 101 -11.00 17.37 12.11
N ASN A 102 -12.32 17.37 11.98
CA ASN A 102 -13.18 18.06 12.96
C ASN A 102 -13.27 17.27 14.28
N PRO A 103 -13.59 17.91 15.42
CA PRO A 103 -13.75 17.25 16.72
C PRO A 103 -14.85 16.17 16.82
N ASP A 104 -15.69 16.03 15.79
CA ASP A 104 -16.74 15.02 15.67
C ASP A 104 -16.38 13.88 14.69
N GLY A 105 -15.18 13.92 14.11
CA GLY A 105 -14.69 12.94 13.14
C GLY A 105 -15.07 13.21 11.69
N THR A 106 -15.80 14.30 11.41
CA THR A 106 -16.09 14.73 10.03
C THR A 106 -14.91 15.44 9.40
N ASN A 107 -14.94 15.56 8.08
CA ASN A 107 -13.97 16.28 7.29
C ASN A 107 -12.47 15.92 7.50
N PRO A 108 -12.06 14.64 7.72
CA PRO A 108 -10.64 14.28 7.69
C PRO A 108 -10.03 14.59 6.32
N PHE A 109 -8.89 15.25 6.29
CA PHE A 109 -8.28 15.69 5.04
C PHE A 109 -6.75 15.85 5.17
N PRO A 110 -5.96 15.42 4.17
CA PRO A 110 -4.53 15.67 4.15
C PRO A 110 -4.25 17.17 3.94
N VAL A 111 -3.41 17.74 4.81
CA VAL A 111 -3.03 19.16 4.79
C VAL A 111 -1.72 19.34 4.03
N TYR A 112 -0.68 18.58 4.38
CA TYR A 112 0.66 18.76 3.82
C TYR A 112 1.50 17.47 3.91
N GLY A 113 2.50 17.35 3.03
CA GLY A 113 3.58 16.36 3.18
C GLY A 113 3.45 15.13 2.28
N ALA A 114 2.31 14.91 1.63
CA ALA A 114 2.05 13.70 0.84
C ALA A 114 3.02 13.51 -0.35
N HIS A 115 3.52 14.60 -0.92
CA HIS A 115 4.48 14.61 -2.05
C HIS A 115 5.63 15.60 -1.81
N SER A 116 6.00 15.81 -0.55
CA SER A 116 7.03 16.78 -0.15
C SER A 116 8.33 16.09 0.29
N PRO A 117 9.48 16.78 0.31
CA PRO A 117 10.74 16.17 0.73
C PRO A 117 10.73 15.67 2.18
N GLY A 118 11.41 14.55 2.45
CA GLY A 118 11.43 13.91 3.76
C GLY A 118 10.27 12.91 3.94
N ASN A 119 10.43 11.98 4.87
CA ASN A 119 9.50 10.85 4.98
C ASN A 119 8.39 11.12 6.01
N SER A 120 8.72 11.38 7.27
CA SER A 120 7.71 11.42 8.34
C SER A 120 7.58 12.80 8.97
N TYR A 121 6.48 13.48 8.66
CA TYR A 121 6.07 14.74 9.28
C TYR A 121 5.38 14.46 10.61
N LEU A 122 6.07 14.73 11.71
CA LEU A 122 5.61 14.48 13.09
C LEU A 122 5.53 15.78 13.90
N HIS A 123 4.84 15.70 15.04
CA HIS A 123 4.68 16.81 15.99
C HIS A 123 4.25 18.15 15.36
N PRO A 124 3.24 18.17 14.47
CA PRO A 124 2.86 19.41 13.80
C PRO A 124 2.22 20.37 14.81
N ARG A 125 2.63 21.65 14.80
CA ARG A 125 2.08 22.71 15.66
C ARG A 125 1.86 24.00 14.87
N GLU A 126 0.69 24.61 15.07
CA GLU A 126 0.35 25.90 14.47
C GLU A 126 1.11 27.05 15.15
N MET A 127 1.82 27.84 14.33
CA MET A 127 2.50 29.07 14.70
C MET A 127 1.53 30.26 14.74
N ALA A 128 1.92 31.35 15.40
CA ALA A 128 1.06 32.53 15.57
C ALA A 128 0.68 33.23 14.24
N ASP A 129 1.45 33.01 13.17
CA ASP A 129 1.23 33.57 11.84
C ASP A 129 0.49 32.61 10.88
N GLY A 130 -0.01 31.47 11.38
CA GLY A 130 -0.74 30.48 10.60
C GLY A 130 0.13 29.44 9.87
N ARG A 131 1.47 29.59 9.90
CA ARG A 131 2.38 28.53 9.46
C ARG A 131 2.37 27.35 10.44
N VAL A 132 2.93 26.22 10.01
CA VAL A 132 3.08 25.03 10.84
C VAL A 132 4.55 24.74 11.06
N LEU A 133 4.92 24.48 12.31
CA LEU A 133 6.23 23.95 12.70
C LEU A 133 6.08 22.43 12.88
N SER A 134 6.93 21.64 12.23
CA SER A 134 6.88 20.18 12.30
C SER A 134 8.27 19.58 12.23
N THR A 135 8.49 18.45 12.89
CA THR A 135 9.70 17.66 12.74
C THR A 135 9.56 16.73 11.54
N VAL A 136 10.59 16.66 10.69
CA VAL A 136 10.62 15.73 9.56
C VAL A 136 11.81 14.79 9.69
N MET A 137 11.52 13.49 9.80
CA MET A 137 12.48 12.43 10.10
C MET A 137 12.24 11.16 9.26
N PRO A 138 13.21 10.24 9.14
CA PRO A 138 12.97 8.92 8.57
C PRO A 138 12.21 8.00 9.54
N LEU A 139 11.67 6.88 9.04
CA LEU A 139 10.93 5.90 9.86
C LEU A 139 11.79 5.17 10.91
N SER A 140 13.12 5.18 10.75
CA SER A 140 14.04 4.44 11.62
C SER A 140 15.41 5.14 11.73
N ARG A 141 16.31 4.57 12.55
CA ARG A 141 17.74 4.94 12.70
C ARG A 141 18.07 6.26 13.39
N THR A 142 17.10 7.16 13.60
CA THR A 142 17.38 8.52 14.10
C THR A 142 16.99 8.76 15.54
N SER A 143 16.47 7.74 16.24
CA SER A 143 16.02 7.84 17.64
C SER A 143 15.11 9.06 17.87
N GLU A 144 14.01 9.12 17.12
CA GLU A 144 13.00 10.19 17.14
C GLU A 144 13.53 11.61 16.80
N GLY A 145 14.60 11.68 16.00
CA GLY A 145 15.27 12.93 15.65
C GLY A 145 15.18 13.30 14.17
N GLY A 146 14.70 14.50 13.88
CA GLY A 146 14.55 15.00 12.52
C GLY A 146 15.14 16.37 12.26
N SER A 147 14.93 16.83 11.03
CA SER A 147 14.94 18.25 10.70
C SER A 147 13.73 18.96 11.34
N LEU A 148 13.85 20.27 11.55
CA LEU A 148 12.73 21.12 11.97
C LEU A 148 12.30 21.98 10.78
N GLU A 149 11.09 21.73 10.27
CA GLU A 149 10.54 22.38 9.08
C GLU A 149 9.49 23.43 9.47
N ILE A 150 9.57 24.58 8.81
CA ILE A 150 8.55 25.62 8.85
C ILE A 150 7.77 25.53 7.54
N ILE A 151 6.48 25.24 7.64
CA ILE A 151 5.59 24.85 6.56
C ILE A 151 4.53 25.93 6.38
N ASP A 152 4.20 26.27 5.13
CA ASP A 152 3.09 27.16 4.76
C ASP A 152 1.93 26.36 4.15
N PRO A 153 1.07 25.75 4.99
CA PRO A 153 -0.06 24.97 4.50
C PRO A 153 -1.22 25.83 3.97
N VAL A 154 -1.11 27.17 4.06
CA VAL A 154 -2.15 28.09 3.56
C VAL A 154 -2.03 28.23 2.05
N HIS A 155 -0.80 28.33 1.54
CA HIS A 155 -0.54 28.52 0.12
C HIS A 155 -0.06 27.26 -0.60
N TYR A 156 0.32 26.21 0.14
CA TYR A 156 0.91 24.99 -0.41
C TYR A 156 0.28 23.72 0.17
N SER A 157 -0.07 22.76 -0.69
CA SER A 157 -0.46 21.40 -0.26
C SER A 157 0.74 20.45 -0.22
N ASP A 158 1.82 20.81 -0.91
CA ASP A 158 3.14 20.16 -0.88
C ASP A 158 4.20 21.21 -1.21
N ASN A 159 5.47 20.88 -1.00
CA ASN A 159 6.62 21.78 -1.17
C ASN A 159 6.59 22.63 -2.46
N ASP A 160 6.24 22.00 -3.58
CA ASP A 160 6.22 22.65 -4.91
C ASP A 160 4.80 22.77 -5.49
N SER A 161 3.77 22.42 -4.72
CA SER A 161 2.38 22.45 -5.17
C SER A 161 1.68 23.69 -4.63
N GLN A 162 1.89 24.81 -5.34
CA GLN A 162 1.16 26.06 -5.12
C GLN A 162 -0.33 25.86 -5.44
N ASN A 163 -1.21 26.66 -4.83
CA ASN A 163 -2.64 26.67 -5.12
C ASN A 163 -2.88 26.78 -6.65
N ASP A 164 -3.58 25.80 -7.26
CA ASP A 164 -3.86 25.73 -8.71
C ASP A 164 -4.70 26.95 -9.16
N GLY A 165 -4.04 28.09 -9.39
CA GLY A 165 -4.67 29.37 -9.72
C GLY A 165 -4.90 30.32 -8.54
N GLY A 166 -4.31 30.08 -7.37
CA GLY A 166 -4.29 31.04 -6.25
C GLY A 166 -3.28 32.18 -6.44
N PRO A 167 -3.31 33.22 -5.58
CA PRO A 167 -2.31 34.28 -5.62
C PRO A 167 -0.90 33.70 -5.39
N THR A 168 0.10 34.30 -6.03
CA THR A 168 1.50 33.91 -5.84
C THR A 168 1.86 34.02 -4.36
N PRO A 169 2.36 32.94 -3.73
CA PRO A 169 2.73 32.96 -2.33
C PRO A 169 3.86 33.97 -2.07
N PRO A 170 3.85 34.65 -0.89
CA PRO A 170 4.95 35.53 -0.52
C PRO A 170 6.25 34.73 -0.31
N PRO A 171 7.44 35.34 -0.55
CA PRO A 171 8.70 34.71 -0.20
C PRO A 171 8.79 34.41 1.31
N ASN A 172 9.35 33.25 1.65
CA ASN A 172 9.58 32.85 3.04
C ASN A 172 10.75 33.64 3.68
N GLN A 173 11.11 33.32 4.93
CA GLN A 173 12.19 34.02 5.66
C GLN A 173 13.58 33.87 5.02
N LEU A 174 13.75 32.94 4.08
CA LEU A 174 14.97 32.76 3.27
C LEU A 174 14.87 33.47 1.90
N GLY A 175 13.77 34.15 1.62
CA GLY A 175 13.48 34.76 0.31
C GLY A 175 13.07 33.75 -0.76
N GLN A 176 12.71 32.52 -0.39
CA GLN A 176 12.36 31.44 -1.32
C GLN A 176 10.84 31.35 -1.51
N THR A 177 10.41 30.88 -2.68
CA THR A 177 9.01 30.55 -2.97
C THR A 177 8.83 29.03 -2.90
N ALA A 178 8.69 28.51 -1.68
CA ALA A 178 8.56 27.08 -1.41
C ALA A 178 7.62 26.84 -0.22
N GLY A 179 6.91 25.69 -0.23
CA GLY A 179 5.93 25.32 0.80
C GLY A 179 6.52 24.95 2.15
N GLN A 180 7.83 24.64 2.21
CA GLN A 180 8.54 24.45 3.47
C GLN A 180 9.99 24.93 3.38
N PHE A 181 10.60 25.14 4.55
CA PHE A 181 12.05 25.30 4.68
C PHE A 181 12.53 24.89 6.08
N GLN A 182 13.79 24.47 6.17
CA GLN A 182 14.39 24.06 7.45
C GLN A 182 14.79 25.26 8.30
N ALA A 183 14.45 25.22 9.59
CA ALA A 183 14.91 26.18 10.57
C ALA A 183 16.45 26.22 10.67
N ALA A 184 17.13 25.09 10.45
CA ALA A 184 18.59 25.03 10.43
C ALA A 184 19.22 25.94 9.36
N LYS A 185 18.58 26.17 8.21
CA LYS A 185 19.09 27.10 7.18
C LYS A 185 19.08 28.56 7.65
N LEU A 186 18.20 28.92 8.61
CA LEU A 186 18.23 30.25 9.23
C LEU A 186 19.44 30.43 10.14
N LEU A 187 19.84 29.37 10.85
CA LEU A 187 20.97 29.35 11.77
C LEU A 187 22.31 29.21 11.04
N PHE A 188 22.32 28.43 9.95
CA PHE A 188 23.52 28.05 9.20
C PHE A 188 23.34 28.31 7.68
N PRO A 189 23.22 29.58 7.24
CA PRO A 189 22.83 29.91 5.87
C PRO A 189 23.91 29.61 4.82
N SER A 190 25.18 29.57 5.20
CA SER A 190 26.33 29.32 4.31
C SER A 190 26.58 27.84 4.01
N GLU A 191 25.85 26.94 4.67
CA GLU A 191 26.14 25.53 4.64
C GLU A 191 25.48 24.81 3.45
N PRO A 192 26.14 23.78 2.88
CA PRO A 192 25.61 23.02 1.75
C PRO A 192 24.35 22.23 2.11
N ASP A 193 23.48 22.08 1.11
CA ASP A 193 22.17 21.46 1.30
C ASP A 193 22.26 19.96 1.62
N SER A 194 23.38 19.30 1.32
CA SER A 194 23.63 17.90 1.67
C SER A 194 23.51 17.64 3.17
N ASP A 195 23.99 18.54 4.02
CA ASP A 195 23.92 18.38 5.48
C ASP A 195 22.50 18.61 6.02
N LEU A 196 21.71 19.43 5.34
CA LEU A 196 20.28 19.62 5.64
C LEU A 196 19.46 18.40 5.23
N GLN A 197 19.83 17.74 4.12
CA GLN A 197 19.20 16.47 3.75
C GLN A 197 19.54 15.36 4.74
N ALA A 198 20.76 15.35 5.29
CA ALA A 198 21.11 14.41 6.36
C ALA A 198 20.21 14.54 7.59
N MET A 199 19.75 15.75 7.95
CA MET A 199 18.77 15.96 9.02
C MET A 199 17.41 15.29 8.73
N ARG A 200 16.95 15.32 7.48
CA ARG A 200 15.70 14.65 7.07
C ARG A 200 15.85 13.14 6.94
N GLY A 201 17.03 12.67 6.56
CA GLY A 201 17.36 11.26 6.37
C GLY A 201 17.97 10.59 7.61
N GLY A 202 18.42 9.34 7.43
CA GLY A 202 19.05 8.53 8.48
C GLY A 202 20.58 8.69 8.61
N GLY A 203 21.19 9.56 7.80
CA GLY A 203 22.64 9.80 7.84
C GLY A 203 23.09 10.62 9.06
N ILE A 204 24.41 10.75 9.23
CA ILE A 204 24.97 11.59 10.30
C ILE A 204 24.62 13.04 10.05
N SER A 205 24.01 13.70 11.04
CA SER A 205 23.67 15.12 10.92
C SER A 205 24.57 16.00 11.79
N ARG A 206 25.49 16.71 11.15
CA ARG A 206 26.40 17.64 11.86
C ARG A 206 25.70 18.80 12.59
N PHE A 207 24.47 19.13 12.19
CA PHE A 207 23.67 20.18 12.84
C PHE A 207 22.85 19.66 14.02
N GLY A 208 22.98 18.37 14.34
CA GLY A 208 22.12 17.72 15.31
C GLY A 208 20.72 17.49 14.76
N ARG A 209 19.81 17.08 15.65
CA ARG A 209 18.43 16.72 15.31
C ARG A 209 17.45 17.31 16.31
N TYR A 210 16.26 17.63 15.81
CA TYR A 210 15.16 18.23 16.55
C TYR A 210 14.04 17.21 16.79
N SER A 211 13.31 17.40 17.87
CA SER A 211 12.06 16.71 18.20
C SER A 211 11.07 17.65 18.90
N THR A 212 9.80 17.24 18.97
CA THR A 212 8.71 17.83 19.78
C THR A 212 8.72 19.37 19.91
N PRO A 213 8.61 20.13 18.80
CA PRO A 213 8.60 21.58 18.85
C PRO A 213 7.32 22.14 19.48
N TYR A 214 7.44 23.26 20.18
CA TYR A 214 6.33 24.02 20.76
C TYR A 214 6.50 25.52 20.50
N PRO A 215 5.85 26.09 19.47
CA PRO A 215 5.91 27.53 19.19
C PRO A 215 5.23 28.35 20.31
N LEU A 216 5.84 29.48 20.68
CA LEU A 216 5.31 30.40 21.67
C LEU A 216 4.29 31.36 21.03
N ARG A 217 3.30 31.78 21.83
CA ARG A 217 2.22 32.71 21.39
C ARG A 217 2.32 34.06 22.10
N ASP A 218 3.55 34.53 22.30
CA ASP A 218 3.90 35.78 22.98
C ASP A 218 4.37 36.89 22.00
N GLY A 219 4.22 36.68 20.69
CA GLY A 219 4.62 37.62 19.64
C GLY A 219 6.12 37.64 19.32
N THR A 220 6.92 36.76 19.94
CA THR A 220 8.38 36.80 19.79
C THR A 220 8.93 35.93 18.65
N ASN A 221 8.10 35.13 17.98
CA ASN A 221 8.51 34.13 16.98
C ASN A 221 9.57 33.13 17.51
N ARG A 222 9.41 32.73 18.77
CA ARG A 222 10.24 31.72 19.43
C ARG A 222 9.50 30.39 19.57
N ALA A 223 10.25 29.31 19.76
CA ALA A 223 9.73 27.99 20.07
C ALA A 223 10.61 27.29 21.12
N LEU A 224 10.00 26.51 22.01
CA LEU A 224 10.73 25.46 22.72
C LEU A 224 10.90 24.29 21.76
N VAL A 225 12.10 23.71 21.70
CA VAL A 225 12.40 22.55 20.87
C VAL A 225 13.22 21.57 21.67
N VAL A 226 13.01 20.28 21.43
CA VAL A 226 13.91 19.25 21.90
C VAL A 226 15.01 19.09 20.86
N PHE A 227 16.26 19.08 21.29
CA PHE A 227 17.41 19.07 20.38
C PHE A 227 18.54 18.21 20.93
N THR A 228 19.14 17.41 20.04
CA THR A 228 20.39 16.69 20.29
C THR A 228 21.47 17.19 19.34
N PRO A 229 22.68 17.51 19.82
CA PRO A 229 23.85 17.64 18.97
C PRO A 229 24.18 16.32 18.24
N SER A 230 25.00 16.39 17.19
CA SER A 230 25.51 15.19 16.50
C SER A 230 26.39 14.35 17.45
N GLN A 231 26.23 13.03 17.38
CA GLN A 231 26.90 12.01 18.20
C GLN A 231 27.50 10.90 17.33
N PRO A 232 28.40 11.17 16.36
CA PRO A 232 28.92 10.13 15.47
C PRO A 232 29.73 9.08 16.22
N VAL A 233 29.46 7.79 15.95
CA VAL A 233 30.16 6.64 16.53
C VAL A 233 30.56 5.64 15.44
N GLN A 234 31.56 4.80 15.72
CA GLN A 234 31.95 3.71 14.82
C GLN A 234 31.17 2.44 15.14
N GLN A 235 30.59 1.82 14.12
CA GLN A 235 29.86 0.55 14.20
C GLN A 235 30.28 -0.39 13.06
N GLN A 236 30.20 -1.69 13.28
CA GLN A 236 30.41 -2.69 12.23
C GLN A 236 29.09 -2.94 11.47
N ASN A 237 29.10 -2.81 10.14
CA ASN A 237 27.95 -3.07 9.29
C ASN A 237 27.72 -4.58 9.06
N ALA A 238 26.64 -4.94 8.35
CA ALA A 238 26.25 -6.33 8.11
C ALA A 238 27.33 -7.18 7.39
N LEU A 239 28.26 -6.54 6.67
CA LEU A 239 29.39 -7.21 5.99
C LEU A 239 30.65 -7.27 6.84
N GLY A 240 30.59 -6.85 8.10
CA GLY A 240 31.76 -6.81 8.97
C GLY A 240 32.67 -5.60 8.75
N ALA A 241 32.30 -4.63 7.92
CA ALA A 241 33.09 -3.42 7.69
C ALA A 241 32.75 -2.34 8.73
N MET A 242 33.76 -1.61 9.21
CA MET A 242 33.54 -0.47 10.10
C MET A 242 32.96 0.72 9.32
N GLU A 243 31.88 1.29 9.80
CA GLU A 243 31.24 2.49 9.30
C GLU A 243 30.94 3.49 10.42
N THR A 244 30.76 4.76 10.05
CA THR A 244 30.36 5.79 11.00
C THR A 244 28.85 5.94 10.96
N VAL A 245 28.20 5.86 12.11
CA VAL A 245 26.74 6.02 12.28
C VAL A 245 26.43 7.09 13.31
N GLU A 246 25.18 7.54 13.37
CA GLU A 246 24.72 8.39 14.47
C GLU A 246 24.57 7.52 15.74
N GLY A 247 25.24 7.91 16.82
CA GLY A 247 25.20 7.23 18.10
C GLY A 247 23.98 7.60 18.96
N PRO A 248 23.94 7.13 20.22
CA PRO A 248 22.84 7.44 21.13
C PRO A 248 22.63 8.95 21.30
N PRO A 249 21.40 9.47 21.14
CA PRO A 249 21.16 10.91 21.20
C PRO A 249 21.28 11.47 22.63
N GLN A 250 21.60 12.75 22.72
CA GLN A 250 21.65 13.53 23.96
C GLN A 250 20.67 14.70 23.88
N TYR A 251 19.39 14.41 24.07
CA TYR A 251 18.32 15.40 23.96
C TYR A 251 18.23 16.31 25.19
N GLY A 252 18.27 17.61 24.95
CA GLY A 252 17.91 18.67 25.91
C GLY A 252 16.78 19.54 25.37
N ILE A 253 16.31 20.48 26.19
CA ILE A 253 15.29 21.47 25.79
C ILE A 253 15.97 22.79 25.49
N TYR A 254 15.68 23.37 24.34
CA TYR A 254 16.29 24.60 23.85
C TYR A 254 15.21 25.62 23.46
N MET A 255 15.54 26.89 23.62
CA MET A 255 14.78 28.02 23.10
C MET A 255 15.33 28.37 21.71
N LEU A 256 14.53 28.13 20.67
CA LEU A 256 14.79 28.56 19.30
C LEU A 256 14.16 29.94 19.09
N ASP A 257 14.96 30.90 18.64
CA ASP A 257 14.51 32.22 18.19
C ASP A 257 14.69 32.33 16.67
N LEU A 258 13.58 32.32 15.93
CA LEU A 258 13.60 32.34 14.46
C LEU A 258 13.92 33.73 13.89
N ASN A 259 13.66 34.79 14.66
CA ASN A 259 13.98 36.16 14.25
C ASN A 259 15.43 36.49 14.59
N GLY A 260 15.82 36.23 15.84
CA GLY A 260 17.18 36.41 16.35
C GLY A 260 18.17 35.37 15.82
N LYS A 261 17.68 34.28 15.21
CA LYS A 261 18.47 33.17 14.65
C LYS A 261 19.41 32.57 15.69
N THR A 262 18.87 32.27 16.88
CA THR A 262 19.65 31.66 17.97
C THR A 262 18.97 30.42 18.52
N LEU A 263 19.78 29.49 19.01
CA LEU A 263 19.34 28.30 19.73
C LEU A 263 20.04 28.29 21.09
N ARG A 264 19.29 28.43 22.19
CA ARG A 264 19.85 28.56 23.54
C ARG A 264 19.37 27.43 24.45
N PRO A 265 20.24 26.77 25.23
CA PRO A 265 19.81 25.72 26.14
C PRO A 265 18.91 26.29 27.24
N VAL A 266 17.83 25.57 27.55
CA VAL A 266 16.94 25.79 28.70
C VAL A 266 17.15 24.68 29.72
N VAL A 267 17.17 23.43 29.24
CA VAL A 267 17.51 22.24 30.01
C VAL A 267 18.60 21.49 29.26
N LEU A 268 19.75 21.29 29.90
CA LEU A 268 20.86 20.53 29.32
C LEU A 268 20.53 19.03 29.26
N PRO A 269 21.04 18.30 28.26
CA PRO A 269 20.85 16.86 28.18
C PRO A 269 21.47 16.14 29.39
N GLN A 270 20.87 15.02 29.78
CA GLN A 270 21.36 14.16 30.85
C GLN A 270 21.45 12.71 30.37
N THR A 271 22.60 12.06 30.59
CA THR A 271 22.80 10.66 30.23
C THR A 271 21.74 9.76 30.86
N GLY A 272 21.11 8.91 30.03
CA GLY A 272 20.05 7.99 30.46
C GLY A 272 18.64 8.61 30.54
N PHE A 273 18.49 9.89 30.21
CA PHE A 273 17.20 10.58 30.18
C PHE A 273 16.86 11.06 28.76
N TYR A 274 15.57 11.04 28.44
CA TYR A 274 15.01 11.66 27.25
C TYR A 274 14.03 12.75 27.70
N PHE A 275 14.40 14.02 27.51
CA PHE A 275 13.49 15.14 27.74
C PHE A 275 12.65 15.37 26.48
N SER A 276 11.35 15.11 26.54
CA SER A 276 10.40 15.30 25.45
C SER A 276 9.31 16.31 25.80
N ASP A 277 8.54 16.73 24.79
CA ASP A 277 7.25 17.43 24.93
C ASP A 277 7.27 18.67 25.84
N PRO A 278 8.14 19.66 25.59
CA PRO A 278 8.18 20.88 26.39
C PRO A 278 6.86 21.64 26.25
N VAL A 279 6.16 21.85 27.37
CA VAL A 279 4.91 22.63 27.41
C VAL A 279 5.14 23.94 28.18
N PRO A 280 5.13 25.10 27.50
CA PRO A 280 5.23 26.40 28.16
C PRO A 280 3.91 26.76 28.87
N LEU A 281 4.00 27.20 30.12
CA LEU A 281 2.87 27.77 30.84
C LEU A 281 2.66 29.23 30.39
N GLN A 282 1.80 29.42 29.40
CA GLN A 282 1.44 30.74 28.87
C GLN A 282 -0.07 30.84 28.64
N ALA A 283 -0.63 32.04 28.80
CA ALA A 283 -1.99 32.32 28.37
C ALA A 283 -2.08 32.22 26.84
N ARG A 284 -3.13 31.60 26.31
CA ARG A 284 -3.41 31.53 24.88
C ARG A 284 -4.89 31.76 24.62
N ALA A 285 -5.21 32.26 23.44
CA ALA A 285 -6.61 32.38 23.01
C ALA A 285 -7.27 30.99 22.95
N VAL A 286 -8.53 30.92 23.40
CA VAL A 286 -9.33 29.71 23.23
C VAL A 286 -9.59 29.52 21.73
N PRO A 287 -9.33 28.34 21.14
CA PRO A 287 -9.60 28.13 19.72
C PRO A 287 -11.09 28.24 19.38
N ALA A 288 -11.42 28.47 18.12
CA ALA A 288 -12.81 28.58 17.67
C ALA A 288 -13.56 27.24 17.88
N SER A 289 -14.85 27.30 18.24
CA SER A 289 -15.69 26.10 18.30
C SER A 289 -16.23 25.74 16.92
N LYS A 290 -16.15 24.47 16.52
CA LYS A 290 -16.68 23.96 15.24
C LYS A 290 -18.15 23.55 15.30
N GLY A 291 -18.76 23.58 16.49
CA GLY A 291 -20.09 23.00 16.70
C GLY A 291 -20.08 21.46 16.62
N ASN A 292 -21.26 20.86 16.77
CA ASN A 292 -21.44 19.42 16.58
C ASN A 292 -22.09 19.16 15.23
N PHE A 293 -21.50 18.26 14.44
CA PHE A 293 -22.13 17.74 13.24
C PHE A 293 -23.49 17.09 13.54
N VAL A 294 -24.47 17.40 12.69
CA VAL A 294 -25.80 16.78 12.69
C VAL A 294 -25.91 15.92 11.43
N PRO A 295 -26.02 14.59 11.56
CA PRO A 295 -26.20 13.69 10.42
C PRO A 295 -27.36 14.09 9.50
N ASP A 296 -27.15 14.08 8.19
CA ASP A 296 -28.23 14.26 7.21
C ASP A 296 -29.05 12.95 7.13
N PRO A 297 -30.31 12.93 7.62
CA PRO A 297 -31.10 11.71 7.65
C PRO A 297 -31.48 11.21 6.25
N THR A 298 -31.36 12.06 5.21
CA THR A 298 -31.72 11.68 3.84
C THR A 298 -30.68 10.78 3.17
N ILE A 299 -29.45 10.74 3.69
CA ILE A 299 -28.38 9.87 3.18
C ILE A 299 -28.64 8.42 3.58
N GLY A 300 -29.20 8.19 4.77
CA GLY A 300 -29.56 6.88 5.31
C GLY A 300 -28.64 6.42 6.44
N THR A 301 -29.08 5.39 7.16
CA THR A 301 -28.41 4.90 8.37
C THR A 301 -27.10 4.17 8.07
N GLY A 302 -26.08 4.48 8.86
CA GLY A 302 -24.74 3.87 8.79
C GLY A 302 -23.97 4.08 7.49
N VAL A 303 -24.36 5.06 6.67
CA VAL A 303 -23.66 5.42 5.43
C VAL A 303 -23.30 6.91 5.39
N GLY A 304 -22.20 7.23 4.71
CA GLY A 304 -21.90 8.58 4.22
C GLY A 304 -22.21 8.69 2.72
N LEU A 305 -22.29 9.92 2.19
CA LEU A 305 -22.44 10.18 0.76
C LEU A 305 -21.14 10.78 0.22
N LEU A 306 -20.52 10.13 -0.76
CA LEU A 306 -19.34 10.61 -1.46
C LEU A 306 -19.74 11.19 -2.82
N ASP A 307 -19.38 12.44 -3.07
CA ASP A 307 -19.51 13.13 -4.35
C ASP A 307 -18.12 13.42 -4.94
N VAL A 308 -17.90 12.99 -6.19
CA VAL A 308 -16.75 13.41 -7.01
C VAL A 308 -17.29 14.23 -8.18
N ASN A 309 -16.81 15.47 -8.33
CA ASN A 309 -17.30 16.37 -9.37
C ASN A 309 -16.95 15.87 -10.77
N THR A 310 -15.69 15.52 -11.01
CA THR A 310 -15.27 14.83 -12.23
C THR A 310 -13.97 14.08 -11.97
N VAL A 311 -13.86 12.85 -12.45
CA VAL A 311 -12.61 12.09 -12.39
C VAL A 311 -11.51 12.70 -13.26
N TYR A 312 -11.86 13.56 -14.22
CA TYR A 312 -10.89 14.10 -15.19
C TYR A 312 -10.14 15.34 -14.69
N ASP A 313 -10.56 15.95 -13.57
CA ASP A 313 -9.81 17.02 -12.92
C ASP A 313 -8.73 16.42 -12.01
N THR A 314 -7.48 16.57 -12.43
CA THR A 314 -6.30 15.97 -11.79
C THR A 314 -5.20 17.02 -11.69
N ASP A 315 -4.37 16.91 -10.65
CA ASP A 315 -3.17 17.72 -10.49
C ASP A 315 -2.10 17.44 -11.57
N ARG A 316 -0.92 18.06 -11.35
CA ARG A 316 0.31 17.86 -12.11
C ARG A 316 0.76 16.39 -12.23
N LEU A 317 0.31 15.49 -11.35
CA LEU A 317 0.67 14.07 -11.41
C LEU A 317 -0.20 13.29 -12.39
N GLN A 318 -1.24 13.91 -12.97
CA GLN A 318 -2.07 13.34 -14.03
C GLN A 318 -2.66 11.97 -13.66
N ARG A 319 -3.09 11.81 -12.41
CA ARG A 319 -3.64 10.58 -11.82
C ARG A 319 -4.91 10.08 -12.52
N MET A 320 -5.61 10.95 -13.24
CA MET A 320 -6.63 10.58 -14.22
C MET A 320 -6.52 11.40 -15.52
N GLY A 321 -5.26 11.68 -15.92
CA GLY A 321 -4.91 12.36 -17.16
C GLY A 321 -4.22 11.43 -18.15
N ASN A 322 -3.40 11.99 -19.04
CA ASN A 322 -2.75 11.20 -20.12
C ASN A 322 -1.80 10.11 -19.61
N ALA A 323 -1.26 10.25 -18.40
CA ALA A 323 -0.29 9.31 -17.82
C ALA A 323 -0.86 7.92 -17.47
N VAL A 324 -2.20 7.78 -17.41
CA VAL A 324 -2.88 6.52 -17.11
C VAL A 324 -3.54 5.89 -18.33
N LEU A 325 -3.47 6.55 -19.49
CA LEU A 325 -4.07 6.09 -20.74
C LEU A 325 -3.12 5.16 -21.49
N ALA A 326 -3.70 4.15 -22.14
CA ALA A 326 -2.98 3.28 -23.04
C ALA A 326 -2.79 3.93 -24.41
N SER A 327 -1.89 3.37 -25.22
CA SER A 327 -1.73 3.79 -26.63
C SER A 327 -3.05 3.65 -27.38
N GLY A 328 -3.52 4.74 -28.00
CA GLY A 328 -4.79 4.80 -28.73
C GLY A 328 -6.00 5.26 -27.91
N GLU A 329 -5.86 5.42 -26.60
CA GLU A 329 -6.87 6.06 -25.76
C GLU A 329 -6.64 7.57 -25.68
N SER A 330 -7.71 8.34 -25.48
CA SER A 330 -7.61 9.78 -25.27
C SER A 330 -8.75 10.31 -24.41
N ILE A 331 -8.46 11.38 -23.67
CA ILE A 331 -9.47 12.22 -23.04
C ILE A 331 -9.57 13.48 -23.91
N PRO A 332 -10.75 13.83 -24.47
CA PRO A 332 -10.92 15.04 -25.26
C PRO A 332 -10.44 16.27 -24.50
N GLN A 333 -9.72 17.18 -25.16
CA GLN A 333 -9.20 18.40 -24.54
C GLN A 333 -9.71 19.67 -25.23
N ALA A 334 -9.86 20.74 -24.46
CA ALA A 334 -10.12 22.11 -24.90
C ALA A 334 -9.26 23.06 -24.06
N SER A 335 -8.43 23.89 -24.70
CA SER A 335 -7.54 24.85 -24.01
C SER A 335 -6.64 24.22 -22.91
N GLY A 336 -6.13 23.00 -23.17
CA GLY A 336 -5.25 22.28 -22.24
C GLY A 336 -5.97 21.64 -21.04
N ARG A 337 -7.30 21.57 -21.04
CA ARG A 337 -8.12 20.94 -20.00
C ARG A 337 -9.08 19.91 -20.61
N PRO A 338 -9.58 18.92 -19.85
CA PRO A 338 -10.60 18.00 -20.34
C PRO A 338 -11.85 18.73 -20.89
N ASN A 339 -12.27 18.36 -22.09
CA ASN A 339 -13.49 18.90 -22.73
C ASN A 339 -14.71 18.11 -22.26
N ILE A 340 -15.19 18.46 -21.07
CA ILE A 340 -16.33 17.80 -20.42
C ILE A 340 -17.62 17.96 -21.25
N ALA A 341 -17.83 19.10 -21.90
CA ALA A 341 -19.00 19.31 -22.76
C ALA A 341 -19.09 18.25 -23.88
N ALA A 342 -17.97 17.90 -24.51
CA ALA A 342 -17.94 16.87 -25.55
C ALA A 342 -18.27 15.46 -25.00
N LEU A 343 -17.82 15.16 -23.77
CA LEU A 343 -18.06 13.87 -23.12
C LEU A 343 -19.52 13.66 -22.70
N LYS A 344 -20.30 14.74 -22.53
CA LYS A 344 -21.69 14.71 -22.07
C LYS A 344 -22.73 14.44 -23.16
N GLN A 345 -22.39 14.67 -24.42
CA GLN A 345 -23.37 14.75 -25.50
C GLN A 345 -23.60 13.38 -26.15
N PRO A 346 -24.79 12.77 -26.00
CA PRO A 346 -25.12 11.52 -26.70
C PRO A 346 -24.99 11.67 -28.21
N GLY A 347 -24.54 10.59 -28.87
CA GLY A 347 -24.36 10.53 -30.33
C GLY A 347 -23.05 11.15 -30.85
N ASN A 348 -22.17 11.63 -29.97
CA ASN A 348 -20.80 12.00 -30.31
C ASN A 348 -19.82 10.87 -29.93
N SER A 349 -18.76 10.67 -30.70
CA SER A 349 -17.72 9.68 -30.40
C SER A 349 -17.10 9.88 -29.02
N ALA A 350 -16.91 11.13 -28.57
CA ALA A 350 -16.41 11.41 -27.22
C ALA A 350 -17.29 10.80 -26.10
N PHE A 351 -18.62 10.76 -26.28
CA PHE A 351 -19.56 10.16 -25.33
C PHE A 351 -19.54 8.63 -25.37
N ASP A 352 -19.26 8.04 -26.54
CA ASP A 352 -19.20 6.60 -26.79
C ASP A 352 -17.85 5.96 -26.44
N ASP A 353 -16.76 6.70 -26.65
CA ASP A 353 -15.38 6.23 -26.50
C ASP A 353 -14.77 6.62 -25.15
N ARG A 354 -15.53 7.23 -24.22
CA ARG A 354 -15.01 7.63 -22.90
C ARG A 354 -14.24 6.48 -22.24
N VAL A 355 -13.07 6.77 -21.68
CA VAL A 355 -12.21 5.72 -21.12
C VAL A 355 -12.70 5.21 -19.76
N ALA A 356 -13.25 6.08 -18.92
CA ALA A 356 -13.79 5.74 -17.61
C ALA A 356 -15.27 5.34 -17.70
N ARG A 357 -15.65 4.24 -17.04
CA ARG A 357 -17.00 3.66 -17.11
C ARG A 357 -17.58 3.34 -15.75
N PHE A 358 -16.78 2.73 -14.89
CA PHE A 358 -17.21 2.32 -13.56
C PHE A 358 -16.28 2.90 -12.51
N PHE A 359 -16.74 2.92 -11.27
CA PHE A 359 -15.87 3.06 -10.11
C PHE A 359 -16.11 1.88 -9.17
N ARG A 360 -15.09 1.59 -8.37
CA ARG A 360 -15.12 0.58 -7.32
C ARG A 360 -14.81 1.23 -5.99
N ILE A 361 -15.56 0.81 -4.96
CA ILE A 361 -15.25 1.11 -3.57
C ILE A 361 -14.68 -0.15 -2.93
N THR A 362 -13.48 -0.04 -2.37
CA THR A 362 -12.89 -1.06 -1.51
C THR A 362 -12.84 -0.55 -0.07
N LYS A 363 -12.85 -1.47 0.88
CA LYS A 363 -12.57 -1.19 2.28
C LYS A 363 -11.31 -1.93 2.71
N ALA A 364 -10.58 -1.37 3.67
CA ALA A 364 -9.51 -2.10 4.32
C ALA A 364 -10.07 -3.27 5.14
N VAL A 365 -9.26 -4.31 5.28
CA VAL A 365 -9.45 -5.38 6.26
C VAL A 365 -8.38 -5.22 7.33
N PRO A 366 -8.75 -4.86 8.58
CA PRO A 366 -7.76 -4.65 9.63
C PRO A 366 -6.96 -5.91 9.93
N THR A 367 -5.64 -5.79 10.04
CA THR A 367 -4.72 -6.90 10.30
C THR A 367 -4.92 -7.44 11.73
N PRO A 368 -5.39 -8.70 11.92
CA PRO A 368 -5.41 -9.31 13.24
C PRO A 368 -3.99 -9.66 13.70
N SER A 369 -3.79 -9.75 15.01
CA SER A 369 -2.51 -10.22 15.56
C SER A 369 -2.26 -11.70 15.20
N GLY A 370 -1.03 -12.02 14.79
CA GLY A 370 -0.59 -13.37 14.47
C GLY A 370 -0.78 -13.79 13.02
N LEU A 371 -1.09 -12.84 12.12
CA LEU A 371 -1.24 -13.06 10.69
C LEU A 371 0.11 -12.87 10.00
N SER A 372 0.83 -13.96 9.76
CA SER A 372 2.17 -13.88 9.19
C SER A 372 2.21 -13.10 7.86
N ARG A 373 3.29 -12.35 7.61
CA ARG A 373 3.48 -11.61 6.35
C ARG A 373 3.30 -12.49 5.13
N GLU A 374 3.71 -13.75 5.21
CA GLU A 374 3.57 -14.71 4.13
C GLU A 374 2.10 -15.01 3.79
N ALA A 375 1.20 -14.97 4.78
CA ALA A 375 -0.24 -15.10 4.58
C ALA A 375 -0.85 -13.85 3.91
N ILE A 376 -0.29 -12.67 4.16
CA ILE A 376 -0.69 -11.43 3.49
C ILE A 376 -0.25 -11.51 2.02
N GLY A 377 1.07 -11.63 1.79
CA GLY A 377 1.67 -11.70 0.47
C GLY A 377 2.96 -10.90 0.35
N GLU A 378 3.40 -10.71 -0.89
CA GLU A 378 4.67 -10.04 -1.25
C GLU A 378 4.54 -8.55 -1.56
N THR A 379 3.37 -7.95 -1.38
CA THR A 379 3.13 -6.55 -1.77
C THR A 379 2.94 -5.67 -0.55
N GLU A 380 3.22 -4.38 -0.72
CA GLU A 380 3.03 -3.38 0.34
C GLU A 380 1.59 -2.85 0.41
N PHE A 381 0.63 -3.50 -0.24
CA PHE A 381 -0.79 -3.17 -0.09
C PHE A 381 -1.37 -3.85 1.15
N GLU A 382 -2.39 -3.25 1.75
CA GLU A 382 -3.17 -3.89 2.81
C GLU A 382 -4.17 -4.87 2.20
N MET A 383 -4.63 -5.80 3.03
CA MET A 383 -5.79 -6.63 2.72
C MET A 383 -7.02 -5.76 2.46
N GLN A 384 -7.73 -6.05 1.39
CA GLN A 384 -8.86 -5.26 0.92
C GLN A 384 -10.03 -6.12 0.48
N GLN A 385 -11.24 -5.60 0.70
CA GLN A 385 -12.47 -6.20 0.19
C GLN A 385 -13.25 -5.20 -0.64
N ILE A 386 -13.88 -5.68 -1.70
CA ILE A 386 -14.70 -4.86 -2.60
C ILE A 386 -16.07 -4.66 -1.95
N VAL A 387 -16.42 -3.42 -1.62
CA VAL A 387 -17.77 -3.08 -1.09
C VAL A 387 -18.79 -3.05 -2.22
N GLY A 388 -18.39 -2.59 -3.40
CA GLY A 388 -19.20 -2.65 -4.60
C GLY A 388 -18.79 -1.64 -5.66
N TYR A 389 -19.67 -1.48 -6.64
CA TYR A 389 -19.41 -0.72 -7.86
C TYR A 389 -20.54 0.26 -8.14
N GLY A 390 -20.21 1.30 -8.90
CA GLY A 390 -21.18 2.16 -9.54
C GLY A 390 -20.67 2.65 -10.89
N VAL A 391 -21.47 3.51 -11.53
CA VAL A 391 -21.17 4.04 -12.87
C VAL A 391 -20.54 5.42 -12.74
N ILE A 392 -19.49 5.67 -13.52
CA ILE A 392 -18.97 7.02 -13.75
C ILE A 392 -19.83 7.64 -14.84
N GLU A 393 -20.48 8.75 -14.52
CA GLU A 393 -21.33 9.44 -15.47
C GLU A 393 -20.52 10.05 -16.63
N PRO A 394 -21.15 10.36 -17.78
CA PRO A 394 -20.42 10.86 -18.94
C PRO A 394 -19.52 12.08 -18.68
N ASP A 395 -19.90 12.95 -17.74
CA ASP A 395 -19.09 14.09 -17.31
C ASP A 395 -17.94 13.75 -16.35
N GLY A 396 -17.75 12.46 -16.06
CA GLY A 396 -16.78 11.95 -15.10
C GLY A 396 -17.26 12.01 -13.66
N SER A 397 -18.49 12.45 -13.37
CA SER A 397 -18.97 12.59 -11.99
C SER A 397 -19.34 11.26 -11.34
N ILE A 398 -19.21 11.22 -10.01
CA ILE A 398 -19.55 10.07 -9.17
C ILE A 398 -20.39 10.58 -8.00
N ARG A 399 -21.47 9.85 -7.68
CA ARG A 399 -22.22 10.00 -6.43
C ARG A 399 -22.52 8.61 -5.89
N THR A 400 -22.10 8.34 -4.66
CA THR A 400 -22.30 7.01 -4.06
C THR A 400 -22.43 7.08 -2.55
N LYS A 401 -23.27 6.21 -2.00
CA LYS A 401 -23.31 5.91 -0.58
C LYS A 401 -22.19 4.94 -0.26
N VAL A 402 -21.50 5.17 0.85
CA VAL A 402 -20.38 4.33 1.33
C VAL A 402 -20.58 4.01 2.80
N PRO A 403 -20.04 2.89 3.32
CA PRO A 403 -20.11 2.58 4.74
C PRO A 403 -19.52 3.74 5.57
N ALA A 404 -20.29 4.22 6.54
CA ALA A 404 -19.80 5.21 7.49
C ALA A 404 -18.72 4.60 8.38
N ASP A 405 -17.82 5.41 8.93
CA ASP A 405 -16.81 5.03 9.92
C ASP A 405 -15.84 3.93 9.44
N THR A 406 -15.76 3.70 8.13
CA THR A 406 -14.93 2.66 7.51
C THR A 406 -13.86 3.29 6.62
N PRO A 407 -12.60 2.85 6.68
CA PRO A 407 -11.56 3.25 5.75
C PRO A 407 -11.84 2.65 4.37
N ILE A 408 -12.02 3.52 3.38
CA ILE A 408 -12.36 3.13 2.01
C ILE A 408 -11.43 3.77 0.98
N LEU A 409 -11.31 3.12 -0.18
CA LEU A 409 -10.68 3.67 -1.37
C LEU A 409 -11.70 3.76 -2.50
N ILE A 410 -11.46 4.67 -3.43
CA ILE A 410 -12.23 4.82 -4.67
C ILE A 410 -11.30 4.68 -5.87
N THR A 411 -11.69 3.84 -6.83
CA THR A 411 -10.87 3.55 -8.00
C THR A 411 -11.71 3.65 -9.26
N ALA A 412 -11.28 4.47 -10.23
CA ALA A 412 -11.90 4.58 -11.54
C ALA A 412 -11.49 3.40 -12.43
N LEU A 413 -12.46 2.85 -13.16
CA LEU A 413 -12.33 1.64 -13.97
C LEU A 413 -12.76 1.88 -15.42
N ASP A 414 -12.15 1.15 -16.35
CA ASP A 414 -12.58 1.11 -17.74
C ASP A 414 -13.78 0.17 -17.96
N LYS A 415 -14.20 0.01 -19.22
CA LYS A 415 -15.35 -0.82 -19.61
C LYS A 415 -15.19 -2.31 -19.28
N GLU A 416 -13.96 -2.78 -19.08
CA GLU A 416 -13.64 -4.17 -18.73
C GLU A 416 -13.41 -4.35 -17.23
N GLY A 417 -13.63 -3.29 -16.42
CA GLY A 417 -13.49 -3.32 -14.97
C GLY A 417 -12.06 -3.14 -14.46
N ARG A 418 -11.11 -2.74 -15.32
CA ARG A 418 -9.68 -2.61 -14.96
C ARG A 418 -9.37 -1.23 -14.40
N ALA A 419 -8.61 -1.14 -13.30
CA ALA A 419 -8.27 0.15 -12.69
C ALA A 419 -7.26 0.98 -13.49
N PHE A 420 -7.49 2.30 -13.55
CA PHE A 420 -6.55 3.27 -14.14
C PHE A 420 -5.38 3.62 -13.20
N THR A 421 -5.69 3.94 -11.95
CA THR A 421 -4.70 4.20 -10.91
C THR A 421 -5.31 3.87 -9.54
N PRO A 422 -4.55 3.27 -8.62
CA PRO A 422 -5.00 3.08 -7.25
C PRO A 422 -5.04 4.42 -6.50
N HIS A 423 -6.10 4.65 -5.73
CA HIS A 423 -6.10 5.67 -4.70
C HIS A 423 -5.43 5.10 -3.46
N THR A 424 -4.27 5.61 -3.06
CA THR A 424 -3.47 5.04 -1.96
C THR A 424 -3.55 5.91 -0.71
N ASN A 425 -4.76 6.21 -0.24
CA ASN A 425 -5.00 6.95 1.01
C ASN A 425 -6.40 6.62 1.53
N TRP A 426 -6.51 6.23 2.81
CA TRP A 426 -7.79 5.86 3.39
C TRP A 426 -8.73 7.07 3.56
N ILE A 427 -9.84 7.05 2.82
CA ILE A 427 -10.94 8.01 2.98
C ILE A 427 -11.90 7.45 4.04
N GLN A 428 -12.51 8.32 4.83
CA GLN A 428 -13.63 7.95 5.70
C GLN A 428 -14.75 9.01 5.60
N ALA A 429 -15.96 8.62 5.97
CA ALA A 429 -17.11 9.49 6.16
C ALA A 429 -17.86 9.08 7.43
N ARG A 430 -18.39 10.03 8.20
CA ARG A 430 -19.31 9.77 9.30
C ARG A 430 -20.71 9.44 8.76
N GLU A 431 -21.53 8.83 9.61
CA GLU A 431 -22.93 8.56 9.27
C GLU A 431 -23.68 9.86 8.95
N GLY A 432 -24.33 9.91 7.79
CA GLY A 432 -25.02 11.09 7.30
C GLY A 432 -24.08 12.22 6.87
N GLU A 433 -22.76 12.01 6.81
CA GLU A 433 -21.80 13.00 6.29
C GLU A 433 -21.81 12.98 4.77
N ARG A 434 -21.82 14.17 4.16
CA ARG A 434 -21.52 14.33 2.73
C ARG A 434 -20.06 14.73 2.56
N ARG A 435 -19.30 13.88 1.87
CA ARG A 435 -17.90 14.08 1.48
C ARG A 435 -17.84 14.53 0.03
N PHE A 436 -16.91 15.44 -0.25
CA PHE A 436 -16.75 16.03 -1.56
C PHE A 436 -15.30 15.97 -2.05
N CYS A 437 -15.12 15.56 -3.29
CA CYS A 437 -13.86 15.63 -4.03
C CYS A 437 -14.08 16.42 -5.32
N LYS A 438 -13.22 17.42 -5.57
CA LYS A 438 -13.27 18.19 -6.83
C LYS A 438 -12.88 17.33 -8.03
N GLY A 439 -11.83 16.51 -7.90
CA GLY A 439 -11.50 15.48 -8.86
C GLY A 439 -10.48 14.48 -8.31
N CYS A 440 -9.98 13.61 -9.19
CA CYS A 440 -9.01 12.58 -8.82
C CYS A 440 -7.63 13.20 -8.58
N HIS A 441 -7.36 13.55 -7.32
CA HIS A 441 -6.12 14.17 -6.86
C HIS A 441 -5.93 15.62 -7.37
N SER A 442 -7.02 16.38 -7.54
CA SER A 442 -6.98 17.83 -7.79
C SER A 442 -6.38 18.60 -6.59
N SER A 443 -5.93 19.86 -6.79
CA SER A 443 -5.39 20.67 -5.68
C SER A 443 -6.29 20.73 -4.45
N ARG A 444 -5.63 20.66 -3.28
CA ARG A 444 -6.19 20.47 -1.94
C ARG A 444 -6.46 21.78 -1.18
N LEU A 445 -5.97 22.90 -1.70
CA LEU A 445 -6.02 24.21 -1.03
C LEU A 445 -7.30 25.00 -1.27
N SER A 446 -8.11 24.56 -2.23
CA SER A 446 -9.45 25.09 -2.46
C SER A 446 -10.44 24.26 -1.64
N THR A 447 -10.70 24.69 -0.40
CA THR A 447 -11.74 24.10 0.48
C THR A 447 -13.15 24.56 0.11
N THR A 448 -13.26 25.54 -0.78
CA THR A 448 -14.55 25.91 -1.36
C THR A 448 -14.93 24.86 -2.41
N ASN A 449 -16.00 24.12 -2.13
CA ASN A 449 -16.99 23.94 -3.20
C ASN A 449 -17.22 25.36 -3.74
N PRO A 450 -17.02 25.66 -5.02
CA PRO A 450 -17.34 26.98 -5.50
C PRO A 450 -18.86 27.15 -5.42
N SER A 451 -19.35 27.53 -4.24
CA SER A 451 -20.30 28.61 -4.13
C SER A 451 -19.63 29.87 -4.70
N GLY A 452 -19.44 29.90 -6.03
CA GLY A 452 -19.00 31.09 -6.78
C GLY A 452 -17.78 31.02 -7.73
N GLY A 453 -17.33 29.86 -8.24
CA GLY A 453 -16.18 29.79 -9.19
C GLY A 453 -15.74 28.39 -9.68
N ASN A 454 -16.49 27.73 -10.56
CA ASN A 454 -16.21 27.57 -12.00
C ASN A 454 -15.05 26.65 -12.45
N PHE A 455 -15.13 25.37 -12.11
CA PHE A 455 -14.81 24.30 -13.09
C PHE A 455 -16.07 23.63 -13.66
N LEU A 456 -17.22 23.77 -12.97
CA LEU A 456 -18.55 23.32 -13.45
C LEU A 456 -19.46 24.46 -13.94
N ASN A 457 -19.32 25.72 -13.49
CA ASN A 457 -20.14 26.83 -14.02
C ASN A 457 -19.42 27.75 -15.02
N ASP A 458 -18.32 27.33 -15.66
CA ASP A 458 -18.00 27.89 -16.97
C ASP A 458 -18.93 27.20 -17.99
N PRO A 459 -20.05 27.84 -18.38
CA PRO A 459 -21.06 27.19 -19.20
C PRO A 459 -20.50 26.83 -20.59
N ALA A 460 -19.38 27.46 -21.00
CA ALA A 460 -18.70 27.20 -22.26
C ALA A 460 -17.89 25.89 -22.26
N SER A 461 -17.40 25.41 -21.11
CA SER A 461 -16.57 24.19 -21.02
C SER A 461 -17.31 22.97 -20.46
N VAL A 462 -18.40 23.19 -19.73
CA VAL A 462 -19.12 22.11 -19.02
C VAL A 462 -20.41 21.73 -19.72
N GLY A 463 -21.06 22.65 -20.45
CA GLY A 463 -22.32 22.43 -21.14
C GLY A 463 -23.50 22.10 -20.22
N VAL A 464 -24.71 22.12 -20.79
CA VAL A 464 -25.94 21.66 -20.11
C VAL A 464 -26.11 20.17 -20.37
N HIS A 465 -26.49 19.39 -19.36
CA HIS A 465 -26.89 17.99 -19.53
C HIS A 465 -28.42 17.87 -19.37
N PRO A 466 -29.05 16.78 -19.85
CA PRO A 466 -30.49 16.62 -19.71
C PRO A 466 -30.97 16.69 -18.25
N GLY A 467 -32.06 17.41 -18.00
CA GLY A 467 -32.71 17.49 -16.68
C GLY A 467 -31.95 18.25 -15.58
N GLY A 468 -30.82 18.90 -15.86
CA GLY A 468 -30.11 19.73 -14.88
C GLY A 468 -29.75 21.13 -15.38
N THR A 469 -29.06 21.87 -14.52
CA THR A 469 -28.55 23.21 -14.82
C THR A 469 -27.03 23.17 -15.01
N ALA A 470 -26.41 24.27 -15.42
CA ALA A 470 -24.95 24.35 -15.51
C ALA A 470 -24.22 24.23 -14.15
N THR A 471 -24.93 24.08 -13.02
CA THR A 471 -24.33 24.06 -11.67
C THR A 471 -24.41 22.70 -10.97
N THR A 472 -24.98 21.68 -11.62
CA THR A 472 -25.07 20.31 -11.07
C THR A 472 -24.33 19.33 -11.97
N THR A 473 -23.76 18.28 -11.38
CA THR A 473 -23.19 17.18 -12.18
C THR A 473 -24.29 16.22 -12.65
N MET A 474 -23.95 15.39 -13.63
CA MET A 474 -24.83 14.32 -14.11
C MET A 474 -25.13 13.32 -12.97
N ALA A 475 -24.15 12.96 -12.14
CA ALA A 475 -24.36 12.06 -11.00
C ALA A 475 -25.28 12.67 -9.93
N GLN A 476 -25.15 13.98 -9.67
CA GLN A 476 -26.04 14.68 -8.75
C GLN A 476 -27.48 14.68 -9.25
N THR A 477 -27.65 14.95 -10.54
CA THR A 477 -28.97 15.00 -11.19
C THR A 477 -29.61 13.62 -11.25
N ARG A 478 -28.85 12.60 -11.66
CA ARG A 478 -29.35 11.22 -11.67
C ARG A 478 -29.73 10.75 -10.27
N GLY A 479 -28.94 11.06 -9.25
CA GLY A 479 -29.28 10.75 -7.86
C GLY A 479 -30.54 11.46 -7.33
N ALA A 480 -30.93 12.59 -7.93
CA ALA A 480 -32.20 13.27 -7.61
C ALA A 480 -33.40 12.64 -8.34
N LEU A 481 -33.18 12.06 -9.52
CA LEU A 481 -34.21 11.41 -10.34
C LEU A 481 -34.41 9.93 -10.00
N ASP A 482 -33.36 9.27 -9.52
CA ASP A 482 -33.34 7.86 -9.14
C ASP A 482 -32.71 7.72 -7.75
N VAL A 483 -33.55 7.47 -6.74
CA VAL A 483 -33.15 7.32 -5.33
C VAL A 483 -32.20 6.14 -5.10
N ASN A 484 -32.20 5.14 -5.99
CA ASN A 484 -31.37 3.94 -5.87
C ASN A 484 -30.02 4.09 -6.57
N TYR A 485 -29.84 5.13 -7.40
CA TYR A 485 -28.62 5.32 -8.19
C TYR A 485 -27.34 5.36 -7.34
N ALA A 486 -27.40 6.01 -6.18
CA ALA A 486 -26.24 6.17 -5.31
C ALA A 486 -25.90 4.90 -4.51
N SER A 487 -26.71 3.83 -4.57
CA SER A 487 -26.43 2.58 -3.88
C SER A 487 -25.42 1.74 -4.67
N LEU A 488 -24.35 1.28 -4.00
CA LEU A 488 -23.38 0.39 -4.62
C LEU A 488 -24.03 -0.94 -5.02
N LYS A 489 -23.63 -1.45 -6.19
CA LYS A 489 -24.03 -2.76 -6.70
C LYS A 489 -22.92 -3.78 -6.44
N ARG A 490 -23.29 -5.07 -6.40
CA ARG A 490 -22.35 -6.19 -6.35
C ARG A 490 -21.43 -6.25 -7.57
N ASP A 491 -21.98 -5.95 -8.75
CA ASP A 491 -21.32 -6.16 -10.03
C ASP A 491 -21.29 -4.85 -10.84
N PRO A 492 -20.23 -4.60 -11.63
CA PRO A 492 -20.26 -3.53 -12.63
C PRO A 492 -21.42 -3.74 -13.61
N ASP A 493 -22.35 -2.79 -13.61
CA ASP A 493 -23.57 -2.86 -14.40
C ASP A 493 -23.97 -1.47 -14.91
N PHE A 494 -23.81 -1.28 -16.22
CA PHE A 494 -24.08 -0.04 -16.94
C PHE A 494 -25.28 -0.21 -17.87
N SER A 495 -26.20 0.75 -17.75
CA SER A 495 -27.26 1.02 -18.71
C SER A 495 -27.27 2.51 -19.05
N ASP A 496 -27.52 2.83 -20.32
CA ASP A 496 -27.52 4.21 -20.79
C ASP A 496 -28.78 4.96 -20.33
N PHE A 497 -28.61 5.77 -19.29
CA PHE A 497 -29.65 6.62 -18.74
C PHE A 497 -29.87 7.90 -19.56
N TRP A 498 -28.83 8.40 -20.25
CA TRP A 498 -28.81 9.78 -20.74
C TRP A 498 -29.31 9.94 -22.16
N THR A 499 -29.09 8.96 -23.03
CA THR A 499 -29.53 9.07 -24.43
C THR A 499 -31.05 9.19 -24.55
N GLY A 500 -31.82 8.44 -23.74
CA GLY A 500 -33.28 8.56 -23.71
C GLY A 500 -33.77 9.93 -23.22
N GLN A 501 -33.14 10.47 -22.17
CA GLN A 501 -33.43 11.80 -21.65
C GLN A 501 -33.10 12.88 -22.69
N TYR A 502 -31.94 12.77 -23.34
CA TYR A 502 -31.50 13.67 -24.39
C TYR A 502 -32.45 13.66 -25.60
N ASN A 503 -32.85 12.48 -26.07
CA ASN A 503 -33.81 12.32 -27.17
C ASN A 503 -35.15 12.98 -26.84
N THR A 504 -35.66 12.77 -25.62
CA THR A 504 -36.92 13.37 -25.17
C THR A 504 -36.83 14.89 -25.12
N GLN A 505 -35.72 15.43 -24.59
CA GLN A 505 -35.52 16.87 -24.45
C GLN A 505 -35.30 17.58 -25.79
N ASN A 506 -34.57 16.97 -26.73
CA ASN A 506 -34.14 17.62 -27.97
C ASN A 506 -34.91 17.17 -29.22
N GLY A 507 -35.86 16.23 -29.10
CA GLY A 507 -36.60 15.68 -30.24
C GLY A 507 -35.73 14.86 -31.19
N THR A 508 -34.68 14.22 -30.68
CA THR A 508 -33.75 13.40 -31.47
C THR A 508 -34.06 11.90 -31.37
N SER A 509 -33.42 11.08 -32.20
CA SER A 509 -33.57 9.61 -32.19
C SER A 509 -32.21 8.91 -32.21
N ILE A 510 -31.33 9.30 -31.28
CA ILE A 510 -30.00 8.72 -31.10
C ILE A 510 -30.12 7.34 -30.45
N THR A 511 -29.36 6.37 -30.94
CA THR A 511 -29.31 5.02 -30.38
C THR A 511 -28.59 5.01 -29.04
N SER A 512 -29.17 4.35 -28.04
CA SER A 512 -28.54 4.20 -26.71
C SER A 512 -27.31 3.30 -26.75
N GLN A 513 -26.36 3.56 -25.86
CA GLN A 513 -25.16 2.75 -25.69
C GLN A 513 -25.51 1.32 -25.28
N THR A 514 -24.73 0.36 -25.76
CA THR A 514 -24.84 -1.04 -25.34
C THR A 514 -24.62 -1.17 -23.85
N ALA A 515 -25.50 -1.92 -23.18
CA ALA A 515 -25.34 -2.25 -21.78
C ALA A 515 -24.07 -3.07 -21.52
N ILE A 516 -23.44 -2.85 -20.38
CA ILE A 516 -22.23 -3.58 -19.96
C ILE A 516 -22.53 -4.19 -18.61
N THR A 517 -22.42 -5.51 -18.50
CA THR A 517 -22.56 -6.23 -17.24
C THR A 517 -21.38 -7.18 -17.07
N LEU A 518 -20.63 -7.01 -15.99
CA LEU A 518 -19.48 -7.86 -15.67
C LEU A 518 -19.84 -8.69 -14.44
N GLY A 519 -20.26 -9.94 -14.61
CA GLY A 519 -20.64 -10.85 -13.52
C GLY A 519 -19.64 -11.98 -13.29
N TYR A 520 -19.80 -12.74 -12.20
CA TYR A 520 -19.07 -14.01 -11.96
C TYR A 520 -19.84 -15.25 -12.42
N ASN A 521 -20.97 -15.08 -13.11
CA ASN A 521 -21.87 -16.16 -13.51
C ASN A 521 -21.28 -17.15 -14.52
N LEU A 522 -20.13 -16.84 -15.14
CA LEU A 522 -19.44 -17.73 -16.08
C LEU A 522 -18.23 -18.43 -15.44
N LEU A 523 -17.95 -18.24 -14.15
CA LEU A 523 -16.87 -18.98 -13.49
C LEU A 523 -17.17 -20.47 -13.47
N THR A 524 -16.18 -21.26 -13.89
CA THR A 524 -16.18 -22.72 -13.72
C THR A 524 -15.34 -23.16 -12.51
N THR A 525 -14.59 -22.24 -11.91
CA THR A 525 -13.85 -22.39 -10.67
C THR A 525 -14.61 -21.74 -9.50
N THR A 526 -14.05 -21.83 -8.30
CA THR A 526 -14.62 -21.22 -7.08
C THR A 526 -14.88 -19.72 -7.28
N ALA A 527 -16.11 -19.28 -7.00
CA ALA A 527 -16.46 -17.87 -7.04
C ALA A 527 -15.89 -17.12 -5.81
N PRO A 528 -15.56 -15.82 -5.94
CA PRO A 528 -15.12 -15.01 -4.81
C PRO A 528 -16.05 -15.06 -3.60
N THR A 529 -15.45 -15.12 -2.41
CA THR A 529 -16.16 -15.18 -1.14
C THR A 529 -16.95 -13.89 -0.89
N ILE A 530 -18.25 -14.02 -0.60
CA ILE A 530 -19.08 -12.92 -0.12
C ILE A 530 -18.92 -12.82 1.40
N LYS A 531 -18.57 -11.62 1.88
CA LYS A 531 -18.40 -11.29 3.30
C LYS A 531 -19.53 -10.36 3.75
N GLY A 532 -19.82 -10.39 5.05
CA GLY A 532 -20.91 -9.65 5.68
C GLY A 532 -22.02 -10.54 6.22
N PRO A 533 -23.17 -9.96 6.62
CA PRO A 533 -24.33 -10.72 7.07
C PRO A 533 -24.84 -11.70 6.01
N GLY A 534 -25.47 -12.82 6.44
CA GLY A 534 -25.98 -13.85 5.53
C GLY A 534 -26.97 -13.34 4.46
N SER A 535 -27.60 -12.19 4.67
CA SER A 535 -28.45 -11.52 3.68
C SER A 535 -27.70 -11.06 2.43
N CYS A 536 -26.37 -10.91 2.48
CA CYS A 536 -25.55 -10.49 1.35
C CYS A 536 -25.59 -11.44 0.14
N ALA A 537 -26.04 -12.69 0.34
CA ALA A 537 -26.26 -13.64 -0.74
C ALA A 537 -27.45 -13.25 -1.65
N THR A 538 -28.42 -12.48 -1.15
CA THR A 538 -29.64 -12.13 -1.89
C THR A 538 -29.87 -10.62 -1.98
N THR A 539 -29.40 -9.86 -1.00
CA THR A 539 -29.58 -8.41 -0.91
C THR A 539 -28.25 -7.74 -0.65
N TRP A 540 -27.77 -6.96 -1.63
CA TRP A 540 -26.53 -6.22 -1.48
C TRP A 540 -26.75 -4.97 -0.64
N THR A 541 -25.93 -4.77 0.39
CA THR A 541 -26.01 -3.64 1.34
C THR A 541 -24.62 -3.11 1.65
N LYS A 542 -24.53 -2.03 2.43
CA LYS A 542 -23.27 -1.44 2.89
C LYS A 542 -22.36 -2.40 3.67
N ASP A 543 -22.94 -3.42 4.30
CA ASP A 543 -22.21 -4.39 5.13
C ASP A 543 -21.73 -5.60 4.33
N CYS A 544 -22.07 -5.64 3.04
CA CYS A 544 -21.63 -6.68 2.11
C CYS A 544 -20.31 -6.30 1.45
N SER A 545 -19.46 -7.30 1.23
CA SER A 545 -18.23 -7.13 0.46
C SER A 545 -17.79 -8.43 -0.21
N ILE A 546 -16.83 -8.34 -1.12
CA ILE A 546 -16.24 -9.47 -1.85
C ILE A 546 -14.77 -9.58 -1.43
N ALA A 547 -14.33 -10.78 -1.04
CA ALA A 547 -12.94 -11.10 -0.78
C ALA A 547 -12.39 -11.99 -1.91
N ILE A 548 -11.21 -11.63 -2.42
CA ILE A 548 -10.50 -12.40 -3.44
C ILE A 548 -9.14 -12.79 -2.89
N ASN A 549 -9.00 -14.07 -2.55
CA ASN A 549 -7.74 -14.71 -2.19
C ASN A 549 -7.11 -15.38 -3.42
N PHE A 550 -5.79 -15.31 -3.55
CA PHE A 550 -5.06 -15.94 -4.65
C PHE A 550 -5.23 -17.47 -4.68
N PRO A 551 -4.92 -18.23 -3.60
CA PRO A 551 -4.98 -19.69 -3.67
C PRO A 551 -6.41 -20.22 -3.83
N ASP A 552 -7.41 -19.51 -3.30
CA ASP A 552 -8.80 -19.95 -3.34
C ASP A 552 -9.49 -19.66 -4.69
N HIS A 553 -9.07 -18.60 -5.41
CA HIS A 553 -9.83 -18.09 -6.56
C HIS A 553 -8.99 -17.87 -7.83
N VAL A 554 -7.75 -17.40 -7.71
CA VAL A 554 -6.90 -17.09 -8.87
C VAL A 554 -6.13 -18.34 -9.31
N GLN A 555 -5.46 -19.03 -8.39
CA GLN A 555 -4.68 -20.23 -8.69
C GLN A 555 -5.53 -21.32 -9.39
N PRO A 556 -6.79 -21.60 -9.00
CA PRO A 556 -7.62 -22.56 -9.72
C PRO A 556 -7.86 -22.21 -11.20
N ILE A 557 -7.94 -20.91 -11.54
CA ILE A 557 -8.04 -20.47 -12.93
C ILE A 557 -6.71 -20.73 -13.65
N LEU A 558 -5.58 -20.39 -13.02
CA LEU A 558 -4.24 -20.61 -13.60
C LEU A 558 -3.97 -22.11 -13.83
N THR A 559 -4.30 -22.96 -12.86
CA THR A 559 -4.18 -24.42 -12.99
C THR A 559 -5.04 -24.95 -14.14
N ALA A 560 -6.28 -24.47 -14.28
CA ALA A 560 -7.20 -24.95 -15.31
C ALA A 560 -6.90 -24.42 -16.73
N LYS A 561 -6.36 -23.20 -16.84
CA LYS A 561 -6.27 -22.48 -18.13
C LYS A 561 -4.85 -22.22 -18.61
N CYS A 562 -3.85 -22.27 -17.73
CA CYS A 562 -2.49 -21.82 -18.03
C CYS A 562 -1.43 -22.91 -17.76
N ALA A 563 -1.59 -23.68 -16.68
CA ALA A 563 -0.55 -24.59 -16.20
C ALA A 563 -0.15 -25.69 -17.21
N SER A 564 -1.01 -26.06 -18.16
CA SER A 564 -0.66 -27.05 -19.21
C SER A 564 0.55 -26.63 -20.07
N CYS A 565 0.81 -25.34 -20.18
CA CYS A 565 1.98 -24.79 -20.88
C CYS A 565 2.96 -24.09 -19.93
N HIS A 566 2.47 -23.54 -18.82
CA HIS A 566 3.21 -22.76 -17.85
C HIS A 566 3.46 -23.55 -16.56
N SER A 567 3.98 -24.78 -16.65
CA SER A 567 4.39 -25.56 -15.48
C SER A 567 5.47 -26.58 -15.85
N GLY A 568 6.02 -27.25 -14.83
CA GLY A 568 7.01 -28.30 -14.99
C GLY A 568 8.44 -27.79 -15.11
N ALA A 569 9.37 -28.66 -15.52
CA ALA A 569 10.80 -28.33 -15.54
C ALA A 569 11.20 -27.29 -16.63
N THR A 570 10.35 -27.11 -17.64
CA THR A 570 10.59 -26.19 -18.76
C THR A 570 9.29 -25.45 -19.10
N PRO A 571 8.83 -24.55 -18.23
CA PRO A 571 7.60 -23.82 -18.46
C PRO A 571 7.74 -22.89 -19.68
N ALA A 572 6.64 -22.73 -20.43
CA ALA A 572 6.61 -21.81 -21.56
C ALA A 572 6.96 -20.38 -21.11
N ALA A 573 7.83 -19.73 -21.88
CA ALA A 573 8.39 -18.42 -21.57
C ALA A 573 9.10 -18.30 -20.20
N GLY A 574 9.44 -19.43 -19.55
CA GLY A 574 10.06 -19.44 -18.24
C GLY A 574 9.10 -19.23 -17.08
N ILE A 575 7.78 -19.12 -17.31
CA ILE A 575 6.81 -18.83 -16.25
C ILE A 575 6.18 -20.10 -15.66
N ASP A 576 6.51 -20.43 -14.42
CA ASP A 576 5.90 -21.54 -13.68
C ASP A 576 4.68 -21.08 -12.84
N LEU A 577 3.48 -21.41 -13.35
CA LEU A 577 2.19 -21.14 -12.71
C LEU A 577 1.63 -22.36 -11.97
N SER A 578 2.47 -23.32 -11.61
CA SER A 578 2.05 -24.49 -10.83
C SER A 578 1.49 -24.10 -9.46
N ASP A 579 0.59 -24.93 -8.94
CA ASP A 579 -0.01 -24.81 -7.61
C ASP A 579 0.84 -25.48 -6.52
N THR A 580 2.12 -25.71 -6.79
CA THR A 580 3.05 -26.33 -5.84
C THR A 580 3.27 -25.40 -4.65
N LEU A 581 3.00 -25.86 -3.43
CA LEU A 581 3.16 -25.07 -2.21
C LEU A 581 4.63 -25.07 -1.75
N ALA A 582 5.31 -23.94 -1.88
CA ALA A 582 6.71 -23.78 -1.51
C ALA A 582 6.87 -23.66 0.01
N GLY A 583 7.81 -24.39 0.60
CA GLY A 583 8.05 -24.39 2.05
C GLY A 583 8.71 -23.12 2.57
N ALA A 584 9.56 -22.46 1.77
CA ALA A 584 10.24 -21.23 2.17
C ALA A 584 9.27 -20.06 2.41
N THR A 585 8.23 -19.99 1.59
CA THR A 585 7.26 -18.87 1.57
C THR A 585 5.90 -19.29 2.07
N GLY A 586 5.58 -20.59 2.13
CA GLY A 586 4.23 -21.05 2.44
C GLY A 586 3.18 -20.69 1.38
N ARG A 587 3.62 -20.28 0.18
CA ARG A 587 2.76 -19.86 -0.93
C ARG A 587 2.94 -20.76 -2.15
N VAL A 588 1.94 -20.77 -3.01
CA VAL A 588 2.01 -21.54 -4.26
C VAL A 588 2.97 -20.89 -5.25
N THR A 589 3.73 -21.69 -6.00
CA THR A 589 4.74 -21.23 -6.98
C THR A 589 4.18 -20.18 -7.93
N GLY A 590 2.97 -20.37 -8.46
CA GLY A 590 2.35 -19.41 -9.38
C GLY A 590 2.14 -18.01 -8.79
N TYR A 591 2.01 -17.87 -7.47
CA TYR A 591 1.95 -16.55 -6.83
C TYR A 591 3.32 -15.87 -6.83
N ASP A 592 4.31 -16.56 -6.26
CA ASP A 592 5.68 -16.06 -6.14
C ASP A 592 6.25 -15.74 -7.53
N GLU A 593 5.95 -16.56 -8.52
CA GLU A 593 6.36 -16.35 -9.90
C GLU A 593 5.82 -15.05 -10.51
N LEU A 594 4.54 -14.74 -10.26
CA LEU A 594 3.88 -13.57 -10.81
C LEU A 594 4.31 -12.26 -10.12
N LEU A 595 4.67 -12.32 -8.83
CA LEU A 595 4.93 -11.13 -8.01
C LEU A 595 6.40 -10.87 -7.67
N ILE A 596 7.24 -11.91 -7.61
CA ILE A 596 8.65 -11.78 -7.20
C ILE A 596 9.57 -11.79 -8.43
N GLY A 597 9.26 -12.62 -9.44
CA GLY A 597 10.11 -12.81 -10.61
C GLY A 597 11.35 -13.68 -10.35
N ASP A 598 12.02 -14.10 -11.44
CA ASP A 598 13.18 -14.99 -11.35
C ASP A 598 14.43 -14.21 -10.96
N PRO A 599 15.36 -14.80 -10.20
CA PRO A 599 16.69 -14.22 -9.98
C PRO A 599 17.43 -13.98 -11.30
N LEU A 600 18.00 -12.78 -11.46
CA LEU A 600 18.94 -12.50 -12.53
C LEU A 600 20.24 -13.25 -12.27
N LEU A 601 20.73 -13.95 -13.29
CA LEU A 601 21.98 -14.71 -13.20
C LEU A 601 23.10 -13.97 -13.94
N GLY A 602 24.26 -13.84 -13.28
CA GLY A 602 25.48 -13.33 -13.90
C GLY A 602 26.09 -14.32 -14.90
N ALA A 603 27.15 -13.90 -15.61
CA ALA A 603 27.86 -14.74 -16.59
C ALA A 603 28.44 -16.05 -15.99
N ASN A 604 28.58 -16.10 -14.67
CA ASN A 604 29.02 -17.27 -13.90
C ASN A 604 27.87 -18.19 -13.44
N GLY A 605 26.62 -17.87 -13.80
CA GLY A 605 25.43 -18.63 -13.41
C GLY A 605 25.01 -18.47 -11.94
N LEU A 606 25.56 -17.48 -11.23
CA LEU A 606 25.17 -17.13 -9.86
C LEU A 606 24.17 -15.97 -9.86
N PRO A 607 23.27 -15.89 -8.86
CA PRO A 607 22.40 -14.73 -8.68
C PRO A 607 23.22 -13.45 -8.59
N VAL A 608 22.77 -12.41 -9.29
CA VAL A 608 23.32 -11.06 -9.12
C VAL A 608 22.83 -10.53 -7.77
N ILE A 609 23.76 -10.02 -6.98
CA ILE A 609 23.49 -9.49 -5.65
C ILE A 609 23.78 -7.99 -5.65
N SER A 610 22.90 -7.22 -5.03
CA SER A 610 23.08 -5.80 -4.76
C SER A 610 22.88 -5.50 -3.28
N ILE A 611 23.20 -4.27 -2.89
CA ILE A 611 22.96 -3.75 -1.54
C ILE A 611 22.05 -2.54 -1.73
N ASP A 612 20.91 -2.51 -1.04
CA ASP A 612 19.99 -1.38 -1.12
C ASP A 612 20.48 -0.18 -0.29
N ALA A 613 19.74 0.93 -0.34
CA ALA A 613 20.08 2.16 0.38
C ALA A 613 20.06 1.99 1.91
N ASP A 614 19.38 0.95 2.40
CA ASP A 614 19.32 0.60 3.80
C ASP A 614 20.48 -0.30 4.23
N GLY A 615 21.27 -0.81 3.29
CA GLY A 615 22.40 -1.70 3.56
C GLY A 615 22.03 -3.18 3.52
N ASP A 616 20.80 -3.51 3.12
CA ASP A 616 20.34 -4.89 3.04
C ASP A 616 20.80 -5.55 1.74
N VAL A 617 21.22 -6.81 1.83
CA VAL A 617 21.62 -7.62 0.68
C VAL A 617 20.37 -8.06 -0.08
N ARG A 618 20.32 -7.76 -1.38
CA ARG A 618 19.21 -8.10 -2.27
C ARG A 618 19.67 -9.01 -3.41
N ILE A 619 18.83 -9.96 -3.78
CA ILE A 619 18.98 -10.68 -5.04
C ILE A 619 18.29 -9.86 -6.11
N GLU A 620 19.03 -9.48 -7.14
CA GLU A 620 18.48 -8.82 -8.32
C GLU A 620 17.57 -9.81 -9.06
N ARG A 621 16.38 -9.35 -9.43
CA ARG A 621 15.34 -10.17 -10.05
C ARG A 621 14.79 -9.51 -11.31
N GLU A 622 14.23 -10.35 -12.15
CA GLU A 622 13.39 -9.91 -13.25
C GLU A 622 12.16 -9.17 -12.73
N SER A 623 11.58 -8.30 -13.56
CA SER A 623 10.35 -7.60 -13.20
C SER A 623 9.18 -8.57 -13.05
N ALA A 624 8.38 -8.36 -12.00
CA ALA A 624 7.12 -9.05 -11.77
C ALA A 624 6.16 -8.90 -12.98
N SER A 625 5.40 -9.95 -13.26
CA SER A 625 4.40 -9.91 -14.36
C SER A 625 3.12 -9.17 -13.96
N VAL A 626 2.90 -9.00 -12.66
CA VAL A 626 1.76 -8.28 -12.10
C VAL A 626 2.29 -7.06 -11.36
N GLN A 627 1.85 -5.88 -11.80
CA GLN A 627 1.95 -4.66 -11.01
C GLN A 627 0.78 -4.61 -10.03
N GLU A 628 1.09 -4.70 -8.76
CA GLU A 628 0.15 -4.58 -7.65
C GLU A 628 -0.60 -3.24 -7.67
N GLY A 629 -1.91 -3.30 -7.42
CA GLY A 629 -2.78 -2.12 -7.35
C GLY A 629 -3.18 -1.54 -8.71
N SER A 630 -2.73 -2.12 -9.82
CA SER A 630 -3.00 -1.58 -11.16
C SER A 630 -2.95 -2.64 -12.26
N ALA A 631 -4.09 -3.29 -12.54
CA ALA A 631 -4.26 -4.26 -13.61
C ALA A 631 -3.84 -3.72 -14.97
N ARG A 632 -4.11 -2.44 -15.27
CA ARG A 632 -3.72 -1.82 -16.55
C ARG A 632 -2.19 -1.64 -16.69
N ALA A 633 -1.47 -1.67 -15.57
CA ALA A 633 -0.01 -1.63 -15.53
C ALA A 633 0.61 -3.04 -15.36
N SER A 634 -0.20 -4.09 -15.30
CA SER A 634 0.27 -5.47 -15.20
C SER A 634 0.46 -6.09 -16.58
N ARG A 635 1.63 -6.71 -16.82
CA ARG A 635 1.93 -7.39 -18.08
C ARG A 635 1.05 -8.63 -18.28
N LEU A 636 0.73 -9.35 -17.20
CA LEU A 636 -0.19 -10.48 -17.23
C LEU A 636 -1.55 -10.10 -17.82
N ILE A 637 -2.11 -8.95 -17.41
CA ILE A 637 -3.44 -8.50 -17.83
C ILE A 637 -3.43 -8.09 -19.32
N GLU A 638 -2.38 -7.43 -19.80
CA GLU A 638 -2.24 -7.15 -21.24
C GLU A 638 -2.28 -8.43 -22.08
N ARG A 639 -1.70 -9.53 -21.57
CA ARG A 639 -1.70 -10.83 -22.25
C ARG A 639 -3.02 -11.54 -22.19
N ILE A 640 -3.68 -11.54 -21.03
CA ILE A 640 -5.01 -12.14 -20.86
C ILE A 640 -6.04 -11.51 -21.81
N PHE A 641 -5.92 -10.21 -22.09
CA PHE A 641 -6.81 -9.48 -23.00
C PHE A 641 -6.27 -9.36 -24.43
N GLU A 642 -5.02 -9.76 -24.68
CA GLU A 642 -4.23 -9.45 -25.90
C GLU A 642 -4.40 -8.00 -26.35
N GLN A 643 -4.37 -7.07 -25.38
CA GLN A 643 -4.57 -5.65 -25.58
C GLN A 643 -3.35 -4.87 -25.05
N THR A 644 -2.92 -3.84 -25.79
CA THR A 644 -1.93 -2.88 -25.27
C THR A 644 -2.57 -2.01 -24.20
N LEU A 645 -1.98 -2.00 -23.00
CA LEU A 645 -2.39 -1.17 -21.86
C LEU A 645 -1.21 -0.27 -21.45
N LYS A 646 -1.08 0.05 -20.15
CA LYS A 646 -0.02 0.94 -19.63
C LYS A 646 1.31 0.20 -19.49
N ALA A 647 1.31 -1.10 -19.18
CA ALA A 647 2.55 -1.89 -19.04
C ALA A 647 3.45 -1.81 -20.29
N GLY A 648 2.86 -1.87 -21.49
CA GLY A 648 3.58 -1.73 -22.76
C GLY A 648 4.24 -0.36 -23.01
N ALA A 649 3.94 0.67 -22.21
CA ALA A 649 4.57 1.98 -22.30
C ALA A 649 5.90 2.09 -21.53
N VAL A 650 6.22 1.13 -20.66
CA VAL A 650 7.46 1.10 -19.88
C VAL A 650 8.49 0.24 -20.61
N GLN A 651 9.52 0.87 -21.17
CA GLN A 651 10.64 0.17 -21.81
C GLN A 651 11.72 -0.13 -20.74
N SER A 652 12.10 -1.42 -20.59
CA SER A 652 13.26 -1.98 -19.84
C SER A 652 13.00 -2.44 -18.38
N THR A 653 13.51 -3.56 -17.82
CA THR A 653 14.51 -4.59 -18.23
C THR A 653 14.14 -6.06 -17.79
N GLN A 654 13.10 -6.65 -18.42
CA GLN A 654 12.76 -8.11 -18.60
C GLN A 654 12.22 -8.89 -17.38
N ARG A 655 11.18 -9.76 -17.43
CA ARG A 655 10.66 -10.72 -18.46
C ARG A 655 9.92 -10.14 -19.69
N LEU A 656 10.22 -10.66 -20.88
CA LEU A 656 9.66 -10.21 -22.18
C LEU A 656 8.55 -11.13 -22.71
N PHE A 657 7.37 -10.56 -22.98
CA PHE A 657 6.28 -11.16 -23.79
C PHE A 657 6.09 -10.33 -25.06
N CYS A 658 6.13 -10.82 -26.31
CA CYS A 658 6.02 -9.94 -27.50
C CYS A 658 4.59 -9.56 -27.91
N ARG A 659 4.43 -8.36 -28.50
CA ARG A 659 3.16 -7.84 -29.06
C ARG A 659 2.72 -8.66 -30.30
N ALA A 660 1.44 -8.63 -30.64
CA ALA A 660 0.98 -9.04 -31.97
C ALA A 660 1.69 -8.21 -33.06
N GLY A 661 2.38 -8.89 -33.99
CA GLY A 661 3.01 -8.29 -35.19
C GLY A 661 4.54 -8.11 -35.21
N GLY A 662 5.29 -8.59 -34.21
CA GLY A 662 6.76 -8.57 -34.21
C GLY A 662 7.39 -9.97 -34.35
N THR A 663 8.48 -10.10 -35.11
CA THR A 663 9.25 -11.35 -35.22
C THR A 663 10.32 -11.47 -34.12
N GLY A 664 10.16 -12.44 -33.22
CA GLY A 664 11.17 -12.91 -32.25
C GLY A 664 11.02 -12.36 -30.83
N CYS A 665 10.82 -13.24 -29.84
CA CYS A 665 10.91 -12.91 -28.41
C CYS A 665 12.14 -13.57 -27.80
N THR A 666 13.05 -12.80 -27.23
CA THR A 666 14.13 -13.32 -26.40
C THR A 666 13.76 -13.19 -24.92
N THR A 667 13.78 -14.31 -24.20
CA THR A 667 13.81 -14.36 -22.73
C THR A 667 15.22 -14.05 -22.22
N VAL A 668 15.36 -13.75 -20.92
CA VAL A 668 16.63 -13.95 -20.23
C VAL A 668 16.92 -15.46 -20.26
N ASN A 669 18.17 -15.83 -20.55
CA ASN A 669 18.65 -17.18 -20.89
C ASN A 669 18.57 -17.60 -22.37
N GLY A 670 18.21 -16.69 -23.28
CA GLY A 670 18.45 -16.88 -24.72
C GLY A 670 17.54 -17.89 -25.42
N THR A 671 16.44 -18.31 -24.78
CA THR A 671 15.43 -19.18 -25.40
C THR A 671 14.40 -18.36 -26.16
N THR A 672 14.45 -18.43 -27.49
CA THR A 672 13.42 -17.81 -28.34
C THR A 672 12.13 -18.61 -28.27
N ALA A 673 11.07 -18.06 -27.66
CA ALA A 673 9.74 -18.67 -27.67
C ALA A 673 8.91 -18.09 -28.84
N PRO A 674 8.23 -18.91 -29.65
CA PRO A 674 7.28 -18.42 -30.64
C PRO A 674 6.09 -17.75 -29.95
N TRP A 675 5.66 -16.60 -30.47
CA TRP A 675 4.48 -15.89 -29.96
C TRP A 675 3.23 -16.77 -30.07
N GLN A 676 2.43 -16.80 -29.00
CA GLN A 676 1.14 -17.49 -28.95
C GLN A 676 0.03 -16.48 -28.63
N ASN A 677 -1.07 -16.57 -29.37
CA ASN A 677 -2.28 -15.77 -29.11
C ASN A 677 -3.13 -16.45 -28.05
N HIS A 678 -3.43 -15.75 -26.96
CA HIS A 678 -4.24 -16.27 -25.86
C HIS A 678 -5.75 -16.13 -26.05
N VAL A 679 -6.20 -15.44 -27.11
CA VAL A 679 -7.60 -15.18 -27.40
C VAL A 679 -8.15 -16.17 -28.44
N GLY A 680 -9.39 -16.63 -28.21
CA GLY A 680 -10.12 -17.51 -29.13
C GLY A 680 -9.71 -18.99 -29.03
N GLN A 681 -8.92 -19.35 -28.02
CA GLN A 681 -8.47 -20.71 -27.75
C GLN A 681 -9.41 -21.39 -26.75
N ALA A 682 -9.42 -22.72 -26.71
CA ALA A 682 -10.24 -23.48 -25.75
C ALA A 682 -9.88 -23.19 -24.28
N TRP A 683 -8.64 -22.75 -24.04
CA TRP A 683 -8.09 -22.37 -22.75
C TRP A 683 -8.15 -20.84 -22.49
N SER A 684 -8.74 -20.05 -23.41
CA SER A 684 -8.94 -18.62 -23.17
C SER A 684 -9.84 -18.39 -21.95
N LEU A 685 -9.46 -17.41 -21.13
CA LEU A 685 -10.29 -17.00 -19.99
C LEU A 685 -11.59 -16.39 -20.50
N ASN A 686 -12.71 -16.79 -19.90
CA ASN A 686 -14.01 -16.16 -20.12
C ASN A 686 -14.11 -14.81 -19.39
N ALA A 687 -15.20 -14.07 -19.61
CA ALA A 687 -15.35 -12.72 -19.04
C ALA A 687 -15.30 -12.69 -17.49
N SER A 688 -15.88 -13.69 -16.81
CA SER A 688 -15.85 -13.78 -15.36
C SER A 688 -14.46 -14.13 -14.82
N GLU A 689 -13.73 -15.03 -15.50
CA GLU A 689 -12.35 -15.39 -15.14
C GLU A 689 -11.41 -14.18 -15.32
N ARG A 690 -11.55 -13.43 -16.43
CA ARG A 690 -10.78 -12.20 -16.66
C ARG A 690 -11.07 -11.13 -15.61
N ARG A 691 -12.34 -10.96 -15.23
CA ARG A 691 -12.75 -10.04 -14.15
C ARG A 691 -12.05 -10.40 -12.85
N LEU A 692 -12.08 -11.66 -12.44
CA LEU A 692 -11.51 -12.13 -11.18
C LEU A 692 -10.00 -11.85 -11.09
N VAL A 693 -9.24 -12.22 -12.12
CA VAL A 693 -7.78 -11.99 -12.14
C VAL A 693 -7.45 -10.49 -12.18
N THR A 694 -8.23 -9.70 -12.91
CA THR A 694 -8.12 -8.23 -12.94
C THR A 694 -8.33 -7.62 -11.57
N GLU A 695 -9.40 -8.02 -10.88
CA GLU A 695 -9.73 -7.45 -9.58
C GLU A 695 -8.71 -7.83 -8.52
N TRP A 696 -8.19 -9.05 -8.55
CA TRP A 696 -7.09 -9.46 -7.68
C TRP A 696 -5.85 -8.56 -7.88
N ALA A 697 -5.41 -8.33 -9.13
CA ALA A 697 -4.29 -7.45 -9.41
C ALA A 697 -4.54 -6.01 -8.93
N ASP A 698 -5.75 -5.49 -9.16
CA ASP A 698 -6.17 -4.16 -8.72
C ASP A 698 -6.25 -4.00 -7.19
N LEU A 699 -6.50 -5.08 -6.45
CA LEU A 699 -6.58 -5.09 -4.98
C LEU A 699 -5.20 -5.20 -4.30
N GLY A 700 -4.12 -4.95 -5.04
CA GLY A 700 -2.77 -5.08 -4.52
C GLY A 700 -2.20 -6.50 -4.61
N ALA A 701 -2.87 -7.41 -5.34
CA ALA A 701 -2.40 -8.75 -5.60
C ALA A 701 -2.07 -9.59 -4.35
N GLN A 702 -2.79 -9.38 -3.24
CA GLN A 702 -2.57 -10.14 -1.99
C GLN A 702 -2.71 -11.65 -2.16
N TYR A 703 -2.00 -12.42 -1.33
CA TYR A 703 -2.19 -13.85 -1.21
C TYR A 703 -3.54 -14.15 -0.54
N PHE A 704 -3.80 -13.57 0.64
CA PHE A 704 -5.12 -13.56 1.27
C PHE A 704 -5.61 -12.12 1.49
N ASN A 705 -6.82 -11.81 1.04
CA ASN A 705 -7.57 -10.61 1.42
C ASN A 705 -8.58 -10.88 2.55
N ASP A 706 -8.70 -12.14 2.95
CA ASP A 706 -9.47 -12.59 4.12
C ASP A 706 -8.51 -13.29 5.09
N PRO A 707 -8.19 -12.67 6.25
CA PRO A 707 -7.20 -13.19 7.17
C PRO A 707 -7.68 -14.42 7.94
N PHE A 708 -8.94 -14.83 7.79
CA PHE A 708 -9.51 -15.95 8.52
C PHE A 708 -9.81 -17.15 7.62
N ASP A 709 -9.57 -18.36 8.14
CA ASP A 709 -9.99 -19.61 7.51
C ASP A 709 -11.50 -19.87 7.70
N GLY A 710 -12.00 -20.97 7.12
CA GLY A 710 -13.42 -21.35 7.24
C GLY A 710 -13.88 -21.68 8.67
N SER A 711 -12.95 -21.87 9.61
CA SER A 711 -13.19 -22.10 11.04
C SER A 711 -13.07 -20.82 11.88
N GLY A 712 -12.70 -19.70 11.26
CA GLY A 712 -12.49 -18.41 11.94
C GLY A 712 -11.12 -18.25 12.58
N ASN A 713 -10.17 -19.14 12.33
CA ASN A 713 -8.79 -19.00 12.81
C ASN A 713 -8.02 -18.03 11.90
N VAL A 714 -7.06 -17.30 12.48
CA VAL A 714 -6.11 -16.48 11.70
C VAL A 714 -5.29 -17.40 10.81
N ARG A 715 -5.20 -17.07 9.52
CA ARG A 715 -4.43 -17.83 8.54
C ARG A 715 -2.93 -17.67 8.80
N SER A 716 -2.18 -18.71 8.48
CA SER A 716 -0.73 -18.65 8.39
C SER A 716 -0.28 -19.44 7.17
N ALA A 717 0.60 -18.86 6.35
CA ALA A 717 1.09 -19.51 5.13
C ALA A 717 2.18 -20.55 5.44
N ALA A 718 2.99 -20.32 6.48
CA ALA A 718 4.09 -21.19 6.90
C ALA A 718 3.73 -22.22 8.00
N ALA A 719 2.45 -22.46 8.28
CA ALA A 719 1.96 -23.27 9.41
C ALA A 719 2.60 -24.68 9.54
N ALA A 720 3.17 -25.21 8.46
CA ALA A 720 3.76 -26.54 8.44
C ALA A 720 5.21 -26.62 8.95
N LEU A 721 6.04 -25.59 8.74
CA LEU A 721 7.48 -25.64 9.09
C LEU A 721 7.75 -24.88 10.38
N SER A 722 7.81 -25.60 11.51
CA SER A 722 8.19 -24.99 12.79
C SER A 722 9.71 -24.89 12.93
N GLU A 723 10.22 -23.68 13.13
CA GLU A 723 11.64 -23.41 13.43
C GLU A 723 12.07 -24.03 14.77
N ALA A 724 11.21 -23.98 15.78
CA ALA A 724 11.47 -24.65 17.06
C ALA A 724 11.61 -26.17 16.89
N VAL A 725 10.70 -26.79 16.13
CA VAL A 725 10.78 -28.23 15.79
C VAL A 725 12.01 -28.53 14.95
N PHE A 726 12.35 -27.64 14.03
CA PHE A 726 13.57 -27.75 13.24
C PHE A 726 14.80 -27.81 14.14
N GLY A 727 14.98 -26.83 15.03
CA GLY A 727 16.14 -26.76 15.92
C GLY A 727 16.26 -27.97 16.85
N CYS A 728 15.14 -28.50 17.36
CA CYS A 728 15.16 -29.60 18.31
C CYS A 728 15.34 -30.99 17.66
N ARG A 729 14.87 -31.21 16.43
CA ARG A 729 14.81 -32.56 15.82
C ARG A 729 15.42 -32.67 14.43
N VAL A 730 15.38 -31.63 13.61
CA VAL A 730 15.84 -31.66 12.21
C VAL A 730 17.27 -31.18 12.05
N GLN A 731 17.62 -30.05 12.65
CA GLN A 731 18.97 -29.48 12.60
C GLN A 731 20.02 -30.50 13.08
N PRO A 732 19.83 -31.27 14.18
CA PRO A 732 20.80 -32.29 14.59
C PRO A 732 21.03 -33.37 13.53
N ILE A 733 20.00 -33.77 12.78
CA ILE A 733 20.11 -34.75 11.69
C ILE A 733 20.93 -34.18 10.55
N LEU A 734 20.64 -32.95 10.11
CA LEU A 734 21.36 -32.28 9.04
C LEU A 734 22.82 -32.03 9.43
N GLN A 735 23.06 -31.63 10.68
CA GLN A 735 24.41 -31.40 11.21
C GLN A 735 25.23 -32.70 11.26
N ALA A 736 24.61 -33.82 11.63
CA ALA A 736 25.31 -35.10 11.70
C ALA A 736 25.59 -35.73 10.33
N ASN A 737 24.70 -35.56 9.35
CA ASN A 737 24.74 -36.32 8.09
C ASN A 737 25.11 -35.49 6.85
N CYS A 738 24.89 -34.17 6.87
CA CYS A 738 25.01 -33.31 5.68
C CYS A 738 26.12 -32.27 5.82
N THR A 739 26.39 -31.77 7.04
CA THR A 739 27.32 -30.66 7.24
C THR A 739 28.71 -30.92 6.70
N SER A 740 29.23 -32.15 6.70
CA SER A 740 30.56 -32.47 6.11
C SER A 740 30.71 -32.07 4.63
N CYS A 741 29.60 -32.06 3.87
CA CYS A 741 29.57 -31.66 2.46
C CYS A 741 28.94 -30.27 2.23
N HIS A 742 28.14 -29.79 3.19
CA HIS A 742 27.39 -28.53 3.12
C HIS A 742 27.94 -27.46 4.07
N GLN A 743 29.27 -27.30 4.16
CA GLN A 743 29.92 -26.28 5.00
C GLN A 743 29.96 -24.90 4.29
N PRO A 744 29.98 -23.77 5.03
CA PRO A 744 30.19 -22.43 4.46
C PRO A 744 31.61 -22.19 3.93
N PHE A 745 32.59 -23.02 4.33
CA PHE A 745 33.98 -22.94 3.87
C PHE A 745 34.47 -24.31 3.45
N GLY A 746 35.07 -24.40 2.26
CA GLY A 746 35.62 -25.67 1.78
C GLY A 746 36.86 -26.08 2.57
N GLY A 747 36.71 -27.02 3.50
CA GLY A 747 37.81 -27.73 4.16
C GLY A 747 37.36 -28.42 5.44
N ASN A 748 37.63 -29.73 5.55
CA ASN A 748 37.47 -30.65 6.71
C ASN A 748 37.11 -30.04 8.10
N GLY A 749 35.91 -29.46 8.25
CA GLY A 749 35.27 -29.21 9.53
C GLY A 749 36.01 -28.31 10.51
N SER A 750 36.84 -27.36 10.05
CA SER A 750 37.57 -26.44 10.94
C SER A 750 37.52 -24.99 10.44
N SER A 751 36.99 -24.10 11.28
CA SER A 751 36.98 -22.65 11.04
C SER A 751 38.41 -22.11 10.90
N GLY A 752 38.72 -21.47 9.76
CA GLY A 752 40.01 -20.79 9.52
C GLY A 752 40.93 -21.44 8.47
N GLY A 753 40.50 -22.49 7.77
CA GLY A 753 41.23 -23.05 6.63
C GLY A 753 41.24 -22.15 5.38
N ALA A 754 42.19 -22.39 4.47
CA ALA A 754 42.25 -21.68 3.19
C ALA A 754 40.99 -22.01 2.34
N PRO A 755 40.38 -21.02 1.65
CA PRO A 755 39.23 -21.26 0.79
C PRO A 755 39.52 -22.32 -0.27
N ASN A 756 38.70 -23.37 -0.35
CA ASN A 756 38.81 -24.36 -1.42
C ASN A 756 38.52 -23.71 -2.77
N ALA A 757 39.52 -23.70 -3.67
CA ALA A 757 39.37 -23.22 -5.04
C ALA A 757 38.32 -24.00 -5.86
N ASN A 758 37.86 -25.16 -5.36
CA ASN A 758 36.79 -25.99 -5.92
C ASN A 758 35.41 -25.72 -5.28
N PHE A 759 35.23 -24.66 -4.48
CA PHE A 759 33.89 -24.22 -4.05
C PHE A 759 33.13 -23.66 -5.26
N VAL A 760 32.54 -24.56 -6.04
CA VAL A 760 31.66 -24.21 -7.15
C VAL A 760 30.29 -24.85 -6.87
N ALA A 761 29.30 -24.00 -6.63
CA ALA A 761 27.86 -24.28 -6.73
C ALA A 761 27.13 -25.08 -5.62
N ASN A 762 27.60 -25.12 -4.36
CA ASN A 762 26.74 -25.63 -3.28
C ASN A 762 25.78 -24.54 -2.79
N ARG A 763 24.50 -24.62 -3.20
CA ARG A 763 23.44 -23.65 -2.85
C ARG A 763 22.75 -23.95 -1.50
N PHE A 764 23.03 -25.10 -0.90
CA PHE A 764 22.55 -25.50 0.42
C PHE A 764 23.74 -25.51 1.38
N VAL A 765 23.77 -24.61 2.37
CA VAL A 765 24.91 -24.39 3.26
C VAL A 765 24.43 -24.39 4.71
N LEU A 766 25.02 -25.27 5.52
CA LEU A 766 24.73 -25.44 6.94
C LEU A 766 25.86 -24.81 7.77
N THR A 767 25.49 -23.80 8.54
CA THR A 767 26.40 -22.99 9.37
C THR A 767 26.48 -23.47 10.81
N GLY A 768 25.48 -24.21 11.28
CA GLY A 768 25.31 -24.56 12.69
C GLY A 768 24.50 -23.54 13.49
N ASN A 769 24.21 -22.36 12.93
CA ASN A 769 23.25 -21.42 13.49
C ASN A 769 21.83 -21.89 13.13
N ALA A 770 20.97 -22.06 14.14
CA ALA A 770 19.63 -22.64 13.97
C ALA A 770 18.77 -21.86 12.98
N ASP A 771 18.69 -20.54 13.13
CA ASP A 771 17.83 -19.67 12.33
C ASP A 771 18.30 -19.60 10.86
N ALA A 772 19.62 -19.49 10.66
CA ALA A 772 20.21 -19.52 9.32
C ALA A 772 20.03 -20.89 8.64
N ASP A 773 20.26 -21.97 9.38
CA ASP A 773 20.08 -23.33 8.90
C ASP A 773 18.60 -23.65 8.63
N PHE A 774 17.67 -23.11 9.42
CA PHE A 774 16.24 -23.23 9.20
C PHE A 774 15.85 -22.59 7.88
N SER A 775 16.22 -21.32 7.69
CA SER A 775 15.86 -20.53 6.50
C SER A 775 16.35 -21.20 5.20
N VAL A 776 17.61 -21.66 5.17
CA VAL A 776 18.16 -22.34 4.00
C VAL A 776 17.55 -23.74 3.81
N THR A 777 17.19 -24.45 4.90
CA THR A 777 16.52 -25.77 4.81
C THR A 777 15.09 -25.64 4.33
N ALA A 778 14.33 -24.66 4.83
CA ALA A 778 12.99 -24.36 4.37
C ALA A 778 12.98 -24.04 2.85
N SER A 779 14.03 -23.38 2.33
CA SER A 779 14.20 -23.16 0.89
C SER A 779 14.32 -24.45 0.05
N MET A 780 14.74 -25.56 0.66
CA MET A 780 14.86 -26.87 0.01
C MET A 780 13.56 -27.69 0.09
N VAL A 781 12.57 -27.23 0.85
CA VAL A 781 11.22 -27.80 0.89
C VAL A 781 10.42 -27.23 -0.28
N THR A 782 10.55 -27.85 -1.45
CA THR A 782 9.93 -27.36 -2.68
C THR A 782 8.46 -27.74 -2.83
N ASN A 783 7.95 -28.64 -1.99
CA ASN A 783 6.53 -29.04 -2.01
C ASN A 783 6.07 -29.49 -0.61
N LEU A 784 5.34 -28.62 0.09
CA LEU A 784 4.75 -28.93 1.40
C LEU A 784 3.63 -29.99 1.32
N GLY A 785 2.88 -30.04 0.21
CA GLY A 785 1.80 -31.01 0.01
C GLY A 785 2.29 -32.41 -0.35
N ASN A 786 3.56 -32.55 -0.74
CA ASN A 786 4.21 -33.83 -1.04
C ASN A 786 5.66 -33.80 -0.55
N PRO A 787 5.90 -34.13 0.74
CA PRO A 787 7.23 -34.10 1.34
C PRO A 787 8.27 -34.86 0.52
N ASP A 788 7.93 -36.03 0.00
CA ASP A 788 8.85 -36.89 -0.75
C ASP A 788 9.33 -36.25 -2.08
N ALA A 789 8.52 -35.35 -2.66
CA ALA A 789 8.89 -34.60 -3.85
C ALA A 789 9.76 -33.37 -3.55
N SER A 790 9.92 -32.98 -2.28
CA SER A 790 10.77 -31.85 -1.89
C SER A 790 12.24 -32.17 -2.09
N LEU A 791 13.02 -31.24 -2.65
CA LEU A 791 14.45 -31.44 -2.91
C LEU A 791 15.25 -31.84 -1.65
N LEU A 792 14.82 -31.37 -0.47
CA LEU A 792 15.37 -31.73 0.83
C LEU A 792 15.36 -33.25 1.13
N LEU A 793 14.33 -33.97 0.67
CA LEU A 793 14.23 -35.42 0.81
C LEU A 793 14.65 -36.13 -0.48
N LEU A 794 14.21 -35.61 -1.63
CA LEU A 794 14.37 -36.22 -2.94
C LEU A 794 15.83 -36.40 -3.35
N LYS A 795 16.68 -35.40 -3.11
CA LYS A 795 18.10 -35.51 -3.48
C LYS A 795 18.86 -36.48 -2.55
N PRO A 796 18.92 -36.30 -1.23
CA PRO A 796 19.76 -37.15 -0.38
C PRO A 796 19.30 -38.61 -0.27
N SER A 797 18.08 -38.93 -0.70
CA SER A 797 17.55 -40.30 -0.86
C SER A 797 17.98 -41.00 -2.15
N ARG A 798 18.72 -40.30 -3.02
CA ARG A 798 19.16 -40.79 -4.32
C ARG A 798 20.67 -40.93 -4.40
N ILE A 799 21.12 -41.77 -5.32
CA ILE A 799 22.53 -41.93 -5.67
C ILE A 799 22.88 -41.09 -6.90
N SER A 800 24.17 -41.00 -7.24
CA SER A 800 24.64 -40.10 -8.31
C SER A 800 24.17 -40.49 -9.72
N THR A 801 23.60 -41.68 -9.89
CA THR A 801 23.06 -42.16 -11.17
C THR A 801 21.55 -41.93 -11.33
N ASP A 802 20.86 -41.51 -10.26
CA ASP A 802 19.42 -41.24 -10.29
C ASP A 802 19.12 -39.86 -10.92
N THR A 803 17.85 -39.57 -11.21
CA THR A 803 17.44 -38.28 -11.83
C THR A 803 16.25 -37.63 -11.11
N PRO A 804 16.44 -36.52 -10.35
CA PRO A 804 17.68 -35.77 -10.17
C PRO A 804 18.71 -36.51 -9.27
N PRO A 805 20.01 -36.40 -9.54
CA PRO A 805 21.04 -37.05 -8.71
C PRO A 805 21.34 -36.27 -7.43
N HIS A 806 21.83 -36.97 -6.40
CA HIS A 806 22.65 -36.35 -5.36
C HIS A 806 24.10 -36.30 -5.85
N ALA A 807 24.62 -35.11 -6.14
CA ALA A 807 25.95 -34.95 -6.71
C ALA A 807 27.05 -35.31 -5.69
N ASN A 808 28.13 -35.92 -6.17
CA ASN A 808 29.34 -36.11 -5.38
C ASN A 808 30.20 -34.84 -5.42
N LEU A 809 31.01 -34.62 -4.39
CA LEU A 809 32.05 -33.60 -4.42
C LEU A 809 33.07 -33.94 -5.53
N ALA A 810 33.44 -32.94 -6.34
CA ALA A 810 34.42 -33.13 -7.39
C ALA A 810 35.76 -33.62 -6.77
N GLY A 811 36.24 -34.79 -7.21
CA GLY A 811 37.52 -35.37 -6.74
C GLY A 811 37.42 -36.36 -5.57
N THR A 812 36.23 -36.71 -5.08
CA THR A 812 36.06 -37.83 -4.12
C THR A 812 35.84 -39.18 -4.83
N ALA A 813 36.12 -40.27 -4.11
CA ALA A 813 36.00 -41.70 -4.49
C ALA A 813 34.73 -42.06 -5.31
N PRO A 814 34.69 -43.22 -6.03
CA PRO A 814 33.58 -43.60 -6.92
C PRO A 814 32.21 -43.47 -6.25
N PRO A 815 31.15 -43.25 -7.04
CA PRO A 815 29.84 -42.88 -6.53
C PRO A 815 29.35 -43.85 -5.45
N SER A 816 28.92 -43.29 -4.31
CA SER A 816 28.30 -44.08 -3.25
C SER A 816 27.12 -44.84 -3.82
N ALA A 817 27.12 -46.17 -3.70
CA ALA A 817 26.00 -47.02 -4.07
C ALA A 817 24.82 -46.92 -3.07
N VAL A 818 24.97 -46.12 -2.02
CA VAL A 818 23.99 -45.95 -0.94
C VAL A 818 23.67 -44.47 -0.79
N ALA A 819 22.37 -44.16 -0.76
CA ALA A 819 21.86 -42.83 -0.48
C ALA A 819 22.26 -42.35 0.93
N VAL A 820 22.57 -41.06 1.09
CA VAL A 820 22.93 -40.47 2.39
C VAL A 820 21.75 -40.53 3.38
N MET A 821 20.53 -40.46 2.86
CA MET A 821 19.29 -40.55 3.64
C MET A 821 18.26 -41.40 2.88
N PRO A 822 18.35 -42.74 2.92
CA PRO A 822 17.45 -43.62 2.19
C PRO A 822 15.97 -43.41 2.57
N VAL A 823 15.08 -43.56 1.58
CA VAL A 823 13.63 -43.50 1.78
C VAL A 823 13.21 -44.48 2.89
N GLY A 824 12.42 -44.00 3.85
CA GLY A 824 11.92 -44.79 4.98
C GLY A 824 12.89 -44.97 6.16
N SER A 825 14.12 -44.43 6.09
CA SER A 825 15.04 -44.38 7.24
C SER A 825 14.49 -43.49 8.36
N ALA A 826 14.94 -43.67 9.61
CA ALA A 826 14.50 -42.86 10.74
C ALA A 826 14.75 -41.35 10.52
N ASN A 827 15.89 -41.00 9.92
CA ASN A 827 16.24 -39.63 9.57
C ASN A 827 15.30 -39.09 8.48
N TYR A 828 15.03 -39.89 7.42
CA TYR A 828 14.10 -39.54 6.35
C TYR A 828 12.69 -39.26 6.91
N ASN A 829 12.17 -40.16 7.74
CA ASN A 829 10.82 -40.04 8.30
C ASN A 829 10.72 -38.82 9.23
N THR A 830 11.76 -38.52 10.02
CA THR A 830 11.77 -37.32 10.87
C THR A 830 11.68 -36.04 10.03
N LEU A 831 12.45 -35.93 8.95
CA LEU A 831 12.36 -34.77 8.06
C LEU A 831 11.02 -34.72 7.31
N SER A 832 10.49 -35.86 6.88
CA SER A 832 9.17 -35.96 6.23
C SER A 832 8.04 -35.53 7.16
N GLU A 833 8.05 -35.97 8.42
CA GLU A 833 7.10 -35.56 9.46
C GLU A 833 7.22 -34.06 9.79
N TRP A 834 8.43 -33.50 9.77
CA TRP A 834 8.61 -32.05 9.94
C TRP A 834 8.03 -31.27 8.77
N ILE A 835 8.30 -31.69 7.53
CA ILE A 835 7.73 -31.06 6.33
C ILE A 835 6.20 -31.15 6.34
N ALA A 836 5.65 -32.28 6.78
CA ALA A 836 4.21 -32.50 6.92
C ALA A 836 3.58 -31.75 8.11
N GLY A 837 4.39 -31.08 8.96
CA GLY A 837 3.91 -30.40 10.16
C GLY A 837 3.40 -31.32 11.27
N THR A 838 3.69 -32.62 11.20
CA THR A 838 3.23 -33.62 12.20
C THR A 838 4.28 -33.91 13.28
N LEU A 839 5.51 -33.42 13.12
CA LEU A 839 6.59 -33.59 14.07
C LEU A 839 6.46 -32.62 15.25
N THR A 840 6.68 -33.11 16.47
CA THR A 840 6.71 -32.29 17.69
C THR A 840 8.07 -32.34 18.38
N CYS A 841 8.46 -31.27 19.07
CA CYS A 841 9.51 -31.35 20.08
C CYS A 841 8.96 -32.06 21.33
N PRO A 842 9.82 -32.81 22.06
CA PRO A 842 9.52 -33.28 23.40
C PRO A 842 9.23 -32.16 24.40
#